data_AF-D8R623-F1
#
_entry.id   AF-D8R623-F1
#
_cell.length_a   1.000
_cell.length_b   1.000
_cell.length_c   1.000
_cell.angle_alpha   90.00
_cell.angle_beta   90.00
_cell.angle_gamma   90.00
#
_symmetry.space_group_name_H-M   'P 1'
#
loop_
_entity.id
_entity.type
_entity.pdbx_description
1 polymer ?
#
loop_
_entity_poly.entity_id
_entity_poly.type
_entity_poly.pdbx_seq_one_letter_code
_entity_poly.pdbx_strand_id
1 'polypeptide(L)'
;MAEPSSPLVFPESPGLSDRVPATPVSAARNGSARRPRQSPSAGSSGHSTPILPGTPGFGNRTPNYFKFTGGRAREAEPQAEGAPVEDPGSKTYVWGTNISIDDTREAMHLFFERFRESPEAVEAKYIQLLDQVIELEGRSLNIDAQNIFAYNEELYSQVVRYPLEVIPLFDMVVGDIARERRPDWNNHIQARIFNLKLSTNLRDLNPSDIEKLVSVKGMIIRCSSVIPEIKEAFFQCLMCGHFPEVTPVDRGRVNEPSKCANPACSAVNSMTMIHNRCTFTDKQIVRLQETPDAIPEGETPHTVSLLMHDKLVDAAKPGDRVEVTGVFRAMAVRVGPNQRTLKSLYKTYIDCLHVKKADKSRMQMHGGVEFDNNEIFLETDTSPAVYEAKINKLKELSKLPDIYQKLTRSLAPSIWELEDIKKGLLCQLFGGSTKKLSSGASFRGDINVLLVGDPGTSKSQLLQYVHKIAPRGIYTSGRGSSAVGLTAYVTKDPETRETVLESGALVLSDQGICCIDEFDKMSENARSMLHEVMEQQTVSVAKAGIIATLNARTSVLACANPSGSRYNARLSVIDNIQLPPTLLSRFDLIYLVLDKPDEQTDRRLARHLVALHYEDPEVELLEALDLPTIAAYITYARQRIHPKLSNEAAERLIEGYVNMRRRGNFPGSRKKVITATPRQLESLIRISEALARMRFSETVDECDTVEALRLLDVALQQSATDHSTGIIDMDLITTGVSASERTRRENVVSSVKVFIMDRIQAGASLRITELFEDIRANVNQEMSLQDLKTALNTLMTEGFVSVLGDNVARS
;
A
#
# COMPACT_ATOMS: atom_id res chain seq x y z
N MET A 1 36.91 -7.21 -51.32
CA MET A 1 37.96 -8.05 -50.71
C MET A 1 38.43 -7.34 -49.45
N ALA A 2 37.92 -7.76 -48.30
CA ALA A 2 38.35 -7.27 -46.99
C ALA A 2 38.15 -8.45 -46.02
N GLU A 3 39.26 -9.02 -45.58
CA GLU A 3 39.33 -10.13 -44.62
C GLU A 3 39.05 -9.65 -43.19
N PRO A 4 38.45 -10.49 -42.33
CA PRO A 4 38.26 -10.18 -40.92
C PRO A 4 39.48 -10.58 -40.07
N SER A 5 39.92 -9.66 -39.21
CA SER A 5 40.96 -9.87 -38.20
C SER A 5 40.43 -10.64 -36.98
N SER A 6 41.25 -11.58 -36.51
CA SER A 6 41.06 -12.49 -35.38
C SER A 6 41.20 -11.81 -33.99
N PRO A 7 40.66 -12.42 -32.92
CA PRO A 7 40.64 -11.85 -31.58
C PRO A 7 41.92 -12.11 -30.76
N LEU A 8 42.22 -11.16 -29.87
CA LEU A 8 43.38 -11.07 -29.00
C LEU A 8 43.42 -12.14 -27.89
N VAL A 9 44.60 -12.72 -27.70
CA VAL A 9 44.99 -13.68 -26.66
C VAL A 9 45.47 -12.93 -25.41
N PHE A 10 44.96 -13.29 -24.23
CA PHE A 10 45.49 -12.85 -22.93
C PHE A 10 46.45 -13.90 -22.34
N PRO A 11 47.54 -13.50 -21.64
CA PRO A 11 48.57 -14.42 -21.16
C PRO A 11 48.26 -15.02 -19.77
N GLU A 12 48.51 -16.32 -19.62
CA GLU A 12 48.51 -17.07 -18.36
C GLU A 12 49.78 -16.83 -17.52
N SER A 13 49.64 -16.88 -16.19
CA SER A 13 50.73 -17.14 -15.23
C SER A 13 50.12 -17.67 -13.90
N PRO A 14 50.91 -18.26 -12.97
CA PRO A 14 51.25 -19.68 -12.94
C PRO A 14 50.71 -20.41 -11.70
N GLY A 15 50.64 -21.75 -11.79
CA GLY A 15 50.09 -22.64 -10.78
C GLY A 15 50.88 -22.72 -9.46
N LEU A 16 50.12 -22.84 -8.37
CA LEU A 16 50.59 -23.24 -7.04
C LEU A 16 49.94 -24.58 -6.66
N SER A 17 50.78 -25.43 -6.09
CA SER A 17 50.59 -26.86 -5.86
C SER A 17 49.85 -27.16 -4.55
N ASP A 18 48.74 -27.89 -4.66
CA ASP A 18 48.07 -28.51 -3.52
C ASP A 18 48.79 -29.80 -3.11
N ARG A 19 49.23 -29.84 -1.84
CA ARG A 19 49.69 -31.06 -1.16
C ARG A 19 48.54 -31.65 -0.34
N VAL A 20 48.08 -32.82 -0.77
CA VAL A 20 47.35 -33.79 0.05
C VAL A 20 48.32 -34.48 1.02
N PRO A 21 47.89 -34.91 2.20
CA PRO A 21 48.14 -36.32 2.51
C PRO A 21 46.95 -37.09 3.06
N ALA A 22 47.06 -38.39 2.84
CA ALA A 22 46.08 -39.44 2.96
C ALA A 22 45.69 -39.83 4.39
N THR A 23 44.53 -40.47 4.45
CA THR A 23 44.03 -41.36 5.50
C THR A 23 45.03 -42.42 5.97
N PRO A 24 44.77 -43.02 7.15
CA PRO A 24 44.68 -44.48 7.17
C PRO A 24 43.42 -45.03 7.86
N VAL A 25 43.13 -46.28 7.49
CA VAL A 25 42.01 -47.15 7.88
C VAL A 25 42.48 -48.18 8.92
N SER A 26 41.51 -48.73 9.66
CA SER A 26 41.50 -49.95 10.53
C SER A 26 41.71 -49.66 12.03
N ALA A 27 40.99 -50.26 12.99
CA ALA A 27 40.01 -51.36 12.98
C ALA A 27 39.05 -51.31 14.20
N ALA A 28 37.89 -52.00 14.04
CA ALA A 28 37.06 -52.76 14.99
C ALA A 28 37.35 -52.67 16.53
N ARG A 29 36.39 -52.65 17.48
CA ARG A 29 35.25 -53.58 17.66
C ARG A 29 34.33 -53.13 18.85
N ASN A 30 33.02 -53.32 18.64
CA ASN A 30 31.92 -53.74 19.54
C ASN A 30 31.50 -52.96 20.82
N GLY A 31 30.19 -52.67 20.86
CA GLY A 31 29.43 -52.29 22.06
C GLY A 31 27.96 -51.98 21.75
N SER A 32 27.15 -53.02 21.58
CA SER A 32 25.72 -53.07 21.26
C SER A 32 24.76 -52.18 22.07
N ALA A 33 23.80 -51.53 21.39
CA ALA A 33 22.40 -51.43 21.81
C ALA A 33 21.48 -50.97 20.65
N ARG A 34 20.65 -51.88 20.13
CA ARG A 34 19.51 -51.60 19.25
C ARG A 34 18.27 -52.19 19.91
N ARG A 35 17.19 -51.40 20.03
CA ARG A 35 15.78 -51.79 19.78
C ARG A 35 14.85 -50.56 19.94
N PRO A 36 13.62 -50.59 19.38
CA PRO A 36 13.05 -49.49 18.61
C PRO A 36 11.85 -48.81 19.31
N ARG A 37 11.51 -47.60 18.86
CA ARG A 37 10.28 -46.90 19.27
C ARG A 37 9.06 -47.50 18.56
N GLN A 38 8.12 -47.97 19.37
CA GLN A 38 6.79 -48.44 19.04
C GLN A 38 5.86 -47.25 18.73
N SER A 39 4.99 -47.42 17.73
CA SER A 39 3.73 -46.71 17.60
C SER A 39 2.61 -47.58 18.19
N PRO A 40 1.61 -47.02 18.89
CA PRO A 40 0.50 -47.82 19.41
C PRO A 40 -0.62 -47.92 18.36
N SER A 41 -1.11 -49.14 18.19
CA SER A 41 -2.41 -49.46 17.61
C SER A 41 -3.14 -50.36 18.60
N ALA A 42 -4.41 -50.07 18.89
CA ALA A 42 -5.50 -51.03 19.09
C ALA A 42 -6.70 -50.35 19.76
N GLY A 43 -7.89 -50.64 19.23
CA GLY A 43 -9.18 -50.23 19.79
C GLY A 43 -10.34 -50.73 18.94
N SER A 44 -10.36 -52.03 18.63
CA SER A 44 -11.48 -52.73 17.99
C SER A 44 -12.40 -53.33 19.05
N SER A 45 -13.68 -52.95 19.05
CA SER A 45 -14.76 -53.73 19.64
C SER A 45 -15.84 -53.91 18.59
N GLY A 46 -16.18 -55.17 18.32
CA GLY A 46 -17.17 -55.57 17.34
C GLY A 46 -18.58 -55.59 17.92
N HIS A 47 -19.58 -55.45 17.04
CA HIS A 47 -20.89 -56.06 17.24
C HIS A 47 -21.49 -56.51 15.92
N SER A 48 -22.05 -57.70 15.99
CA SER A 48 -22.63 -58.56 14.96
C SER A 48 -24.08 -58.19 14.63
N THR A 49 -24.49 -58.66 13.46
CA THR A 49 -25.83 -58.63 12.83
C THR A 49 -26.97 -59.21 13.69
N PRO A 50 -28.23 -58.94 13.29
CA PRO A 50 -29.12 -60.06 12.96
C PRO A 50 -29.93 -59.88 11.65
N ILE A 51 -30.61 -60.98 11.32
CA ILE A 51 -31.14 -61.46 10.03
C ILE A 51 -32.63 -61.08 9.83
N LEU A 52 -33.01 -60.74 8.57
CA LEU A 52 -34.25 -60.92 7.73
C LEU A 52 -35.63 -61.30 8.36
N PRO A 53 -36.82 -61.04 7.73
CA PRO A 53 -37.12 -61.35 6.29
C PRO A 53 -38.17 -60.50 5.51
N GLY A 54 -38.23 -60.68 4.18
CA GLY A 54 -39.46 -60.53 3.38
C GLY A 54 -39.35 -59.93 1.95
N THR A 55 -39.04 -60.74 0.94
CA THR A 55 -39.34 -60.54 -0.52
C THR A 55 -40.86 -60.66 -0.81
N PRO A 56 -41.44 -60.37 -2.03
CA PRO A 56 -40.90 -60.41 -3.42
C PRO A 56 -41.27 -59.16 -4.29
N GLY A 57 -40.87 -58.93 -5.55
CA GLY A 57 -40.06 -59.59 -6.57
C GLY A 57 -40.02 -58.79 -7.90
N PHE A 58 -39.10 -59.18 -8.78
CA PHE A 58 -39.00 -58.97 -10.25
C PHE A 58 -38.71 -57.59 -10.90
N GLY A 59 -37.61 -57.55 -11.68
CA GLY A 59 -37.53 -56.80 -12.94
C GLY A 59 -36.22 -56.08 -13.30
N ASN A 60 -35.11 -56.80 -13.54
CA ASN A 60 -33.87 -56.23 -14.10
C ASN A 60 -33.83 -56.36 -15.64
N ARG A 61 -33.56 -55.26 -16.35
CA ARG A 61 -33.12 -55.24 -17.76
C ARG A 61 -31.89 -54.34 -17.90
N THR A 62 -30.75 -54.93 -18.24
CA THR A 62 -29.58 -54.28 -18.81
C THR A 62 -29.46 -54.71 -20.29
N PRO A 63 -29.09 -53.83 -21.24
CA PRO A 63 -28.73 -54.25 -22.59
C PRO A 63 -27.22 -54.49 -22.75
N ASN A 64 -26.92 -55.49 -23.57
CA ASN A 64 -25.62 -56.09 -23.87
C ASN A 64 -24.65 -55.18 -24.64
N TYR A 65 -23.38 -55.26 -24.26
CA TYR A 65 -22.22 -54.95 -25.09
C TYR A 65 -21.96 -56.10 -26.08
N PHE A 66 -21.94 -55.82 -27.38
CA PHE A 66 -21.46 -56.76 -28.40
C PHE A 66 -20.01 -56.45 -28.81
N LYS A 67 -19.16 -57.47 -28.70
CA LYS A 67 -17.79 -57.52 -29.23
C LYS A 67 -17.82 -57.78 -30.73
N PHE A 68 -16.90 -57.18 -31.49
CA PHE A 68 -16.58 -57.59 -32.86
C PHE A 68 -15.12 -58.05 -32.97
N THR A 69 -14.96 -59.26 -33.49
CA THR A 69 -13.70 -59.92 -33.89
C THR A 69 -13.39 -59.59 -35.35
N GLY A 70 -12.09 -59.48 -35.68
CA GLY A 70 -11.59 -59.08 -37.00
C GLY A 70 -11.72 -60.15 -38.10
N GLY A 71 -11.70 -59.66 -39.34
CA GLY A 71 -11.58 -60.43 -40.58
C GLY A 71 -11.41 -59.49 -41.78
N ARG A 72 -10.27 -59.63 -42.49
CA ARG A 72 -9.82 -58.84 -43.66
C ARG A 72 -10.84 -58.81 -44.82
N ALA A 73 -11.03 -57.64 -45.43
CA ALA A 73 -11.38 -57.53 -46.85
C ALA A 73 -10.87 -56.18 -47.45
N ARG A 74 -10.02 -56.34 -48.47
CA ARG A 74 -9.54 -55.45 -49.55
C ARG A 74 -9.87 -53.94 -49.49
N GLU A 75 -8.79 -53.16 -49.53
CA GLU A 75 -8.76 -51.72 -49.83
C GLU A 75 -9.29 -51.43 -51.25
N ALA A 76 -10.27 -50.55 -51.31
CA ALA A 76 -10.63 -49.77 -52.50
C ALA A 76 -10.71 -48.31 -52.05
N GLU A 77 -9.92 -47.45 -52.67
CA GLU A 77 -9.94 -45.99 -52.49
C GLU A 77 -11.34 -45.45 -52.85
N PRO A 78 -11.94 -44.54 -52.06
CA PRO A 78 -12.97 -43.66 -52.57
C PRO A 78 -12.32 -42.38 -53.10
N GLN A 79 -12.45 -42.19 -54.41
CA GLN A 79 -12.26 -40.93 -55.10
C GLN A 79 -13.16 -39.85 -54.50
N ALA A 80 -12.61 -38.63 -54.43
CA ALA A 80 -13.34 -37.42 -54.10
C ALA A 80 -14.40 -37.12 -55.17
N GLU A 81 -15.66 -36.99 -54.76
CA GLU A 81 -16.68 -36.20 -55.45
C GLU A 81 -17.90 -36.02 -54.53
N GLY A 82 -18.31 -34.77 -54.33
CA GLY A 82 -19.51 -34.39 -53.57
C GLY A 82 -19.26 -33.39 -52.46
N ALA A 83 -19.05 -32.12 -52.83
CA ALA A 83 -19.28 -31.00 -51.90
C ALA A 83 -20.74 -31.08 -51.40
N PRO A 84 -21.00 -30.90 -50.09
CA PRO A 84 -22.37 -30.69 -49.66
C PRO A 84 -22.82 -29.32 -50.19
N VAL A 85 -23.97 -29.31 -50.85
CA VAL A 85 -24.67 -28.10 -51.25
C VAL A 85 -24.99 -27.31 -49.98
N GLU A 86 -24.37 -26.15 -49.82
CA GLU A 86 -24.66 -25.22 -48.73
C GLU A 86 -26.03 -24.59 -48.97
N ASP A 87 -27.00 -24.90 -48.09
CA ASP A 87 -28.23 -24.13 -47.99
C ASP A 87 -27.90 -22.72 -47.44
N PRO A 88 -28.34 -21.61 -48.08
CA PRO A 88 -28.02 -20.24 -47.67
C PRO A 88 -28.88 -19.79 -46.46
N GLY A 89 -28.81 -20.54 -45.37
CA GLY A 89 -29.53 -20.30 -44.12
C GLY A 89 -29.18 -21.26 -42.97
N SER A 90 -28.21 -22.18 -43.15
CA SER A 90 -27.77 -23.06 -42.06
C SER A 90 -26.89 -22.29 -41.08
N LYS A 91 -27.49 -21.79 -39.99
CA LYS A 91 -26.75 -21.17 -38.89
C LYS A 91 -25.71 -22.15 -38.35
N THR A 92 -24.44 -21.73 -38.35
CA THR A 92 -23.34 -22.52 -37.80
C THR A 92 -23.27 -22.35 -36.29
N TYR A 93 -23.45 -23.46 -35.56
CA TYR A 93 -23.36 -23.50 -34.10
C TYR A 93 -22.08 -24.20 -33.66
N VAL A 94 -21.45 -23.69 -32.59
CA VAL A 94 -20.29 -24.33 -31.98
C VAL A 94 -20.73 -25.52 -31.13
N TRP A 95 -20.19 -26.70 -31.40
CA TRP A 95 -20.49 -27.93 -30.65
C TRP A 95 -20.27 -27.76 -29.14
N GLY A 96 -21.29 -28.05 -28.34
CA GLY A 96 -21.23 -27.90 -26.87
C GLY A 96 -21.69 -26.53 -26.36
N THR A 97 -22.05 -25.61 -27.25
CA THR A 97 -22.65 -24.31 -26.91
C THR A 97 -23.91 -24.07 -27.74
N ASN A 98 -24.73 -23.10 -27.34
CA ASN A 98 -25.90 -22.64 -28.09
C ASN A 98 -25.62 -21.37 -28.90
N ILE A 99 -24.35 -21.07 -29.18
CA ILE A 99 -23.93 -19.84 -29.85
C ILE A 99 -23.85 -20.06 -31.36
N SER A 100 -24.53 -19.19 -32.12
CA SER A 100 -24.39 -19.05 -33.57
C SER A 100 -23.32 -18.02 -33.89
N ILE A 101 -22.31 -18.41 -34.68
CA ILE A 101 -21.13 -17.58 -34.97
C ILE A 101 -21.53 -16.29 -35.71
N ASP A 102 -22.39 -16.43 -36.72
CA ASP A 102 -22.77 -15.33 -37.61
C ASP A 102 -23.60 -14.26 -36.87
N ASP A 103 -24.66 -14.66 -36.16
CA ASP A 103 -25.50 -13.73 -35.38
C ASP A 103 -24.68 -12.97 -34.31
N THR A 104 -23.76 -13.66 -33.63
CA THR A 104 -22.90 -13.05 -32.61
C THR A 104 -21.90 -12.08 -33.24
N ARG A 105 -21.34 -12.41 -34.41
CA ARG A 105 -20.44 -11.52 -35.17
C ARG A 105 -21.15 -10.24 -35.60
N GLU A 106 -22.37 -10.35 -36.14
CA GLU A 106 -23.17 -9.18 -36.53
C GLU A 106 -23.53 -8.31 -35.33
N ALA A 107 -23.94 -8.93 -34.20
CA ALA A 107 -24.24 -8.20 -32.98
C ALA A 107 -23.02 -7.43 -32.43
N MET A 108 -21.82 -8.01 -32.53
CA MET A 108 -20.56 -7.34 -32.18
C MET A 108 -20.23 -6.20 -33.12
N HIS A 109 -20.38 -6.38 -34.42
CA HIS A 109 -20.12 -5.33 -35.40
C HIS A 109 -21.04 -4.12 -35.15
N LEU A 110 -22.33 -4.37 -34.96
CA LEU A 110 -23.31 -3.34 -34.62
C LEU A 110 -22.99 -2.64 -33.30
N PHE A 111 -22.45 -3.36 -32.32
CA PHE A 111 -22.01 -2.77 -31.06
C PHE A 111 -20.86 -1.77 -31.28
N PHE A 112 -19.82 -2.15 -32.03
CA PHE A 112 -18.70 -1.25 -32.31
C PHE A 112 -19.11 0.00 -33.09
N GLU A 113 -20.05 -0.12 -34.02
CA GLU A 113 -20.53 1.00 -34.83
C GLU A 113 -21.52 1.93 -34.10
N ARG A 114 -22.42 1.37 -33.28
CA ARG A 114 -23.55 2.13 -32.71
C ARG A 114 -23.35 2.59 -31.28
N PHE A 115 -22.35 2.07 -30.56
CA PHE A 115 -22.19 2.39 -29.14
C PHE A 115 -21.75 3.84 -28.89
N ARG A 116 -22.51 4.55 -28.06
CA ARG A 116 -22.26 5.94 -27.63
C ARG A 116 -22.37 6.03 -26.10
N GLU A 117 -21.39 6.68 -25.46
CA GLU A 117 -21.31 6.82 -24.00
C GLU A 117 -22.26 7.92 -23.45
N SER A 118 -22.57 8.91 -24.27
CA SER A 118 -23.60 9.93 -24.00
C SER A 118 -24.43 10.19 -25.26
N PRO A 119 -25.71 10.56 -25.10
CA PRO A 119 -26.57 10.89 -26.25
C PRO A 119 -26.10 12.12 -27.05
N GLU A 120 -25.16 12.91 -26.53
CA GLU A 120 -24.65 14.15 -27.15
C GLU A 120 -23.38 13.97 -27.99
N ALA A 121 -22.69 12.81 -27.93
CA ALA A 121 -21.49 12.55 -28.73
C ALA A 121 -21.85 12.12 -30.17
N VAL A 122 -21.22 12.77 -31.16
CA VAL A 122 -21.49 12.56 -32.60
C VAL A 122 -20.83 11.29 -33.14
N GLU A 123 -19.71 10.86 -32.54
CA GLU A 123 -18.91 9.71 -32.99
C GLU A 123 -18.92 8.54 -31.99
N ALA A 124 -18.76 7.32 -32.50
CA ALA A 124 -18.73 6.11 -31.70
C ALA A 124 -17.39 5.97 -30.96
N LYS A 125 -17.45 5.74 -29.63
CA LYS A 125 -16.27 5.71 -28.74
C LYS A 125 -15.23 4.68 -29.18
N TYR A 126 -15.66 3.45 -29.48
CA TYR A 126 -14.74 2.36 -29.80
C TYR A 126 -14.08 2.53 -31.16
N ILE A 127 -14.73 3.21 -32.10
CA ILE A 127 -14.14 3.57 -33.37
C ILE A 127 -12.99 4.56 -33.15
N GLN A 128 -13.21 5.60 -32.36
CA GLN A 128 -12.16 6.57 -32.04
C GLN A 128 -10.98 5.91 -31.31
N LEU A 129 -11.26 5.02 -30.36
CA LEU A 129 -10.21 4.24 -29.68
C LEU A 129 -9.45 3.34 -30.66
N LEU A 130 -10.15 2.73 -31.62
CA LEU A 130 -9.53 1.90 -32.63
C LEU A 130 -8.64 2.72 -33.57
N ASP A 131 -9.08 3.91 -34.00
CA ASP A 131 -8.27 4.83 -34.80
C ASP A 131 -6.99 5.22 -34.07
N GLN A 132 -7.10 5.57 -32.78
CA GLN A 132 -5.93 5.86 -31.94
C GLN A 132 -4.99 4.65 -31.83
N VAL A 133 -5.55 3.45 -31.65
CA VAL A 133 -4.75 2.21 -31.60
C VAL A 133 -4.04 1.96 -32.94
N ILE A 134 -4.69 2.22 -34.07
CA ILE A 134 -4.10 2.07 -35.41
C ILE A 134 -3.01 3.12 -35.64
N GLU A 135 -3.21 4.37 -35.22
CA GLU A 135 -2.20 5.44 -35.32
C GLU A 135 -0.96 5.15 -34.47
N LEU A 136 -1.17 4.63 -33.26
CA LEU A 136 -0.10 4.25 -32.33
C LEU A 136 0.53 2.87 -32.63
N GLU A 137 0.06 2.19 -33.68
CA GLU A 137 0.40 0.80 -34.01
C GLU A 137 0.25 -0.19 -32.82
N GLY A 138 -0.71 0.08 -31.96
CA GLY A 138 -1.05 -0.75 -30.81
C GLY A 138 -1.62 -2.11 -31.23
N ARG A 139 -1.32 -3.16 -30.45
CA ARG A 139 -1.80 -4.54 -30.70
C ARG A 139 -2.90 -5.00 -29.75
N SER A 140 -3.45 -4.12 -28.94
CA SER A 140 -4.46 -4.46 -27.94
C SER A 140 -5.49 -3.36 -27.80
N LEU A 141 -6.76 -3.74 -27.77
CA LEU A 141 -7.90 -2.86 -27.53
C LEU A 141 -8.55 -3.23 -26.19
N ASN A 142 -8.65 -2.28 -25.28
CA ASN A 142 -9.35 -2.50 -24.02
C ASN A 142 -10.85 -2.24 -24.21
N ILE A 143 -11.70 -3.17 -23.77
CA ILE A 143 -13.15 -3.10 -23.90
C ILE A 143 -13.78 -3.27 -22.53
N ASP A 144 -14.52 -2.26 -22.08
CA ASP A 144 -15.30 -2.37 -20.85
C ASP A 144 -16.53 -3.26 -21.04
N ALA A 145 -16.69 -4.25 -20.17
CA ALA A 145 -17.82 -5.18 -20.20
C ALA A 145 -19.15 -4.50 -19.77
N GLN A 146 -19.10 -3.40 -18.99
CA GLN A 146 -20.30 -2.65 -18.63
C GLN A 146 -20.96 -1.98 -19.83
N ASN A 147 -20.15 -1.54 -20.79
CA ASN A 147 -20.64 -0.95 -22.04
C ASN A 147 -21.36 -2.00 -22.90
N ILE A 148 -20.82 -3.22 -22.95
CA ILE A 148 -21.47 -4.36 -23.62
C ILE A 148 -22.82 -4.64 -22.96
N PHE A 149 -22.88 -4.66 -21.63
CA PHE A 149 -24.13 -4.87 -20.89
C PHE A 149 -25.18 -3.79 -21.15
N ALA A 150 -24.78 -2.52 -21.23
CA ALA A 150 -25.69 -1.41 -21.48
C ALA A 150 -26.34 -1.47 -22.87
N TYR A 151 -25.63 -2.02 -23.87
CA TYR A 151 -26.15 -2.15 -25.23
C TYR A 151 -26.93 -3.46 -25.43
N ASN A 152 -26.34 -4.60 -25.03
CA ASN A 152 -26.92 -5.91 -25.24
C ASN A 152 -26.59 -6.88 -24.09
N GLU A 153 -27.61 -7.20 -23.29
CA GLU A 153 -27.52 -8.15 -22.18
C GLU A 153 -27.23 -9.59 -22.64
N GLU A 154 -27.75 -9.99 -23.80
CA GLU A 154 -27.57 -11.34 -24.33
C GLU A 154 -26.11 -11.58 -24.73
N LEU A 155 -25.51 -10.62 -25.44
CA LEU A 155 -24.08 -10.65 -25.80
C LEU A 155 -23.20 -10.69 -24.54
N TYR A 156 -23.51 -9.88 -23.52
CA TYR A 156 -22.79 -9.91 -22.25
C TYR A 156 -22.88 -11.29 -21.57
N SER A 157 -24.06 -11.91 -21.56
CA SER A 157 -24.23 -13.24 -20.97
C SER A 157 -23.42 -14.32 -21.70
N GLN A 158 -23.29 -14.20 -23.03
CA GLN A 158 -22.47 -15.11 -23.84
C GLN A 158 -20.98 -14.92 -23.55
N VAL A 159 -20.51 -13.67 -23.44
CA VAL A 159 -19.12 -13.35 -23.07
C VAL A 159 -18.72 -13.96 -21.74
N VAL A 160 -19.59 -13.87 -20.73
CA VAL A 160 -19.29 -14.37 -19.38
C VAL A 160 -19.30 -15.90 -19.32
N ARG A 161 -20.23 -16.54 -20.04
CA ARG A 161 -20.38 -18.01 -20.02
C ARG A 161 -19.40 -18.74 -20.91
N TYR A 162 -19.09 -18.18 -22.08
CA TYR A 162 -18.28 -18.82 -23.11
C TYR A 162 -17.16 -17.89 -23.62
N PRO A 163 -16.26 -17.41 -22.75
CA PRO A 163 -15.21 -16.47 -23.15
C PRO A 163 -14.23 -17.06 -24.18
N LEU A 164 -14.00 -18.37 -24.15
CA LEU A 164 -13.01 -19.03 -25.04
C LEU A 164 -13.37 -18.96 -26.53
N GLU A 165 -14.66 -19.01 -26.86
CA GLU A 165 -15.14 -18.92 -28.24
C GLU A 165 -15.43 -17.46 -28.63
N VAL A 166 -15.93 -16.67 -27.68
CA VAL A 166 -16.38 -15.29 -27.94
C VAL A 166 -15.20 -14.32 -28.08
N ILE A 167 -14.09 -14.50 -27.34
CA ILE A 167 -12.91 -13.61 -27.44
C ILE A 167 -12.24 -13.69 -28.83
N PRO A 168 -11.97 -14.88 -29.41
CA PRO A 168 -11.47 -14.96 -30.79
C PRO A 168 -12.40 -14.31 -31.81
N LEU A 169 -13.72 -14.40 -31.62
CA LEU A 169 -14.68 -13.71 -32.49
C LEU A 169 -14.55 -12.19 -32.38
N PHE A 170 -14.34 -11.66 -31.17
CA PHE A 170 -14.03 -10.25 -30.98
C PHE A 170 -12.76 -9.84 -31.72
N ASP A 171 -11.69 -10.63 -31.62
CA ASP A 171 -10.43 -10.34 -32.32
C ASP A 171 -10.63 -10.31 -33.84
N MET A 172 -11.44 -11.22 -34.39
CA MET A 172 -11.78 -11.23 -35.82
C MET A 172 -12.56 -9.98 -36.23
N VAL A 173 -13.60 -9.61 -35.48
CA VAL A 173 -14.42 -8.42 -35.77
C VAL A 173 -13.59 -7.15 -35.69
N VAL A 174 -12.76 -7.00 -34.65
CA VAL A 174 -11.85 -5.85 -34.51
C VAL A 174 -10.84 -5.82 -35.66
N GLY A 175 -10.32 -6.98 -36.06
CA GLY A 175 -9.41 -7.10 -37.20
C GLY A 175 -10.07 -6.72 -38.54
N ASP A 176 -11.34 -7.05 -38.73
CA ASP A 176 -12.09 -6.68 -39.93
C ASP A 176 -12.35 -5.17 -40.00
N ILE A 177 -12.84 -4.57 -38.91
CA ILE A 177 -13.05 -3.11 -38.81
C ILE A 177 -11.72 -2.36 -39.01
N ALA A 178 -10.62 -2.87 -38.44
CA ALA A 178 -9.30 -2.28 -38.64
C ALA A 178 -8.84 -2.36 -40.10
N ARG A 179 -9.13 -3.48 -40.80
CA ARG A 179 -8.79 -3.67 -42.21
C ARG A 179 -9.64 -2.79 -43.14
N GLU A 180 -10.89 -2.55 -42.80
CA GLU A 180 -11.77 -1.61 -43.53
C GLU A 180 -11.24 -0.18 -43.47
N ARG A 181 -10.74 0.24 -42.29
CA ARG A 181 -10.15 1.56 -42.07
C ARG A 181 -8.78 1.71 -42.74
N ARG A 182 -7.91 0.70 -42.59
CA ARG A 182 -6.56 0.69 -43.14
C ARG A 182 -6.26 -0.66 -43.83
N PRO A 183 -6.30 -0.73 -45.17
CA PRO A 183 -6.12 -1.99 -45.91
C PRO A 183 -4.70 -2.58 -45.78
N ASP A 184 -3.71 -1.77 -45.38
CA ASP A 184 -2.32 -2.21 -45.18
C ASP A 184 -2.07 -2.84 -43.79
N TRP A 185 -3.06 -2.84 -42.90
CA TRP A 185 -2.88 -3.33 -41.53
C TRP A 185 -3.04 -4.86 -41.46
N ASN A 186 -1.94 -5.55 -41.14
CA ASN A 186 -1.90 -7.01 -41.06
C ASN A 186 -1.56 -7.55 -39.65
N ASN A 187 -1.57 -6.68 -38.64
CA ASN A 187 -1.29 -7.07 -37.25
C ASN A 187 -2.59 -7.52 -36.56
N HIS A 188 -2.51 -8.64 -35.84
CA HIS A 188 -3.59 -9.11 -34.97
C HIS A 188 -3.79 -8.16 -33.79
N ILE A 189 -5.01 -7.67 -33.59
CA ILE A 189 -5.40 -6.86 -32.44
C ILE A 189 -6.10 -7.77 -31.44
N GLN A 190 -5.60 -7.80 -30.21
CA GLN A 190 -6.21 -8.55 -29.11
C GLN A 190 -7.26 -7.70 -28.39
N ALA A 191 -8.49 -8.19 -28.30
CA ALA A 191 -9.55 -7.60 -27.50
C ALA A 191 -9.38 -8.00 -26.02
N ARG A 192 -9.25 -7.01 -25.13
CA ARG A 192 -9.08 -7.19 -23.70
C ARG A 192 -10.31 -6.71 -22.95
N ILE A 193 -11.11 -7.65 -22.49
CA ILE A 193 -12.34 -7.34 -21.78
C ILE A 193 -12.02 -7.10 -20.29
N PHE A 194 -12.45 -5.96 -19.76
CA PHE A 194 -12.24 -5.59 -18.36
C PHE A 194 -13.53 -5.07 -17.70
N ASN A 195 -13.51 -4.99 -16.36
CA ASN A 195 -14.59 -4.41 -15.55
C ASN A 195 -15.96 -5.12 -15.66
N LEU A 196 -16.04 -6.35 -15.13
CA LEU A 196 -17.31 -7.07 -15.00
C LEU A 196 -18.20 -6.47 -13.89
N LYS A 197 -19.53 -6.55 -14.06
CA LYS A 197 -20.51 -6.08 -13.08
C LYS A 197 -20.42 -6.80 -11.73
N LEU A 198 -20.02 -8.07 -11.74
CA LEU A 198 -19.85 -8.91 -10.55
C LEU A 198 -18.35 -9.16 -10.36
N SER A 199 -17.77 -8.57 -9.32
CA SER A 199 -16.45 -8.99 -8.81
C SER A 199 -16.65 -10.11 -7.79
N THR A 200 -16.08 -11.27 -8.04
CA THR A 200 -16.12 -12.43 -7.13
C THR A 200 -14.95 -12.38 -6.16
N ASN A 201 -15.20 -12.66 -4.88
CA ASN A 201 -14.13 -12.86 -3.90
C ASN A 201 -13.35 -14.15 -4.22
N LEU A 202 -12.09 -14.24 -3.79
CA LEU A 202 -11.26 -15.43 -4.07
C LEU A 202 -11.87 -16.69 -3.43
N ARG A 203 -12.59 -16.51 -2.32
CA ARG A 203 -13.20 -17.61 -1.59
C ARG A 203 -14.51 -18.11 -2.20
N ASP A 204 -15.24 -17.24 -2.89
CA ASP A 204 -16.53 -17.57 -3.52
C ASP A 204 -16.37 -18.21 -4.90
N LEU A 205 -15.14 -18.62 -5.27
CA LEU A 205 -14.86 -19.33 -6.51
C LEU A 205 -15.41 -20.76 -6.46
N ASN A 206 -16.56 -20.96 -7.09
CA ASN A 206 -17.21 -22.26 -7.15
C ASN A 206 -16.72 -23.08 -8.35
N PRO A 207 -16.77 -24.43 -8.27
CA PRO A 207 -16.51 -25.29 -9.42
C PRO A 207 -17.46 -25.04 -10.61
N SER A 208 -18.62 -24.42 -10.38
CA SER A 208 -19.57 -24.01 -11.43
C SER A 208 -19.02 -22.91 -12.34
N ASP A 209 -17.97 -22.22 -11.92
CA ASP A 209 -17.40 -21.07 -12.63
C ASP A 209 -16.13 -21.42 -13.41
N ILE A 210 -15.82 -22.72 -13.51
CA ILE A 210 -14.81 -23.21 -14.44
C ILE A 210 -15.20 -22.83 -15.87
N GLU A 211 -14.21 -22.38 -16.64
CA GLU A 211 -14.34 -21.89 -18.02
C GLU A 211 -15.18 -20.63 -18.19
N LYS A 212 -15.59 -19.96 -17.10
CA LYS A 212 -16.24 -18.64 -17.14
C LYS A 212 -15.24 -17.51 -16.95
N LEU A 213 -15.67 -16.32 -17.37
CA LEU A 213 -14.95 -15.07 -17.13
C LEU A 213 -15.23 -14.57 -15.71
N VAL A 214 -14.17 -14.41 -14.91
CA VAL A 214 -14.25 -13.93 -13.53
C VAL A 214 -13.43 -12.65 -13.36
N SER A 215 -13.92 -11.72 -12.53
CA SER A 215 -13.15 -10.56 -12.06
C SER A 215 -12.81 -10.75 -10.60
N VAL A 216 -11.52 -10.81 -10.28
CA VAL A 216 -11.00 -11.06 -8.94
C VAL A 216 -10.11 -9.91 -8.52
N LYS A 217 -10.35 -9.39 -7.32
CA LYS A 217 -9.54 -8.32 -6.71
C LYS A 217 -8.58 -8.92 -5.70
N GLY A 218 -7.32 -8.48 -5.74
CA GLY A 218 -6.31 -9.00 -4.83
C GLY A 218 -5.02 -8.19 -4.82
N MET A 219 -4.16 -8.52 -3.87
CA MET A 219 -2.78 -8.04 -3.79
C MET A 219 -1.85 -9.09 -4.37
N ILE A 220 -0.88 -8.69 -5.18
CA ILE A 220 0.13 -9.61 -5.68
C ILE A 220 1.16 -9.87 -4.59
N ILE A 221 1.38 -11.13 -4.24
CA ILE A 221 2.46 -11.51 -3.31
C ILE A 221 3.78 -11.63 -4.06
N ARG A 222 3.74 -12.38 -5.16
CA ARG A 222 4.95 -12.83 -5.87
C ARG A 222 4.70 -12.94 -7.36
N CYS A 223 5.73 -12.63 -8.13
CA CYS A 223 5.80 -12.86 -9.57
C CYS A 223 6.99 -13.77 -9.86
N SER A 224 6.83 -14.75 -10.73
CA SER A 224 7.95 -15.55 -11.25
C SER A 224 8.75 -14.74 -12.27
N SER A 225 9.95 -15.23 -12.58
CA SER A 225 10.64 -14.85 -13.81
C SER A 225 9.81 -15.22 -15.04
N VAL A 226 10.11 -14.58 -16.17
CA VAL A 226 9.46 -14.84 -17.46
C VAL A 226 9.90 -16.19 -17.99
N ILE A 227 8.94 -17.05 -18.28
CA ILE A 227 9.14 -18.40 -18.80
C ILE A 227 8.72 -18.41 -20.27
N PRO A 228 9.62 -18.76 -21.22
CA PRO A 228 9.24 -18.89 -22.62
C PRO A 228 8.43 -20.17 -22.87
N GLU A 229 7.28 -20.05 -23.53
CA GLU A 229 6.40 -21.13 -24.00
C GLU A 229 6.46 -21.21 -25.53
N ILE A 230 6.74 -22.40 -26.07
CA ILE A 230 6.88 -22.60 -27.52
C ILE A 230 5.53 -22.48 -28.24
N LYS A 231 5.45 -21.61 -29.26
CA LYS A 231 4.26 -21.42 -30.09
C LYS A 231 4.38 -22.17 -31.41
N GLU A 232 5.56 -22.08 -32.04
CA GLU A 232 5.83 -22.79 -33.29
C GLU A 232 7.17 -23.51 -33.23
N ALA A 233 7.16 -24.76 -33.68
CA ALA A 233 8.33 -25.61 -33.71
C ALA A 233 9.02 -25.54 -35.08
N PHE A 234 10.33 -25.34 -35.04
CA PHE A 234 11.18 -25.39 -36.22
C PHE A 234 11.92 -26.72 -36.28
N PHE A 235 11.67 -27.51 -37.34
CA PHE A 235 12.33 -28.79 -37.57
C PHE A 235 13.41 -28.68 -38.66
N GLN A 236 14.43 -29.50 -38.55
CA GLN A 236 15.48 -29.66 -39.56
C GLN A 236 15.70 -31.15 -39.86
N CYS A 237 15.80 -31.47 -41.14
CA CYS A 237 16.16 -32.82 -41.57
C CYS A 237 17.68 -33.03 -41.47
N LEU A 238 18.14 -34.07 -40.78
CA LEU A 238 19.57 -34.37 -40.61
C LEU A 238 20.27 -34.80 -41.92
N MET A 239 19.54 -35.43 -42.84
CA MET A 239 20.13 -36.04 -44.05
C MET A 239 20.28 -35.06 -45.22
N CYS A 240 19.31 -34.16 -45.41
CA CYS A 240 19.30 -33.22 -46.54
C CYS A 240 19.42 -31.75 -46.11
N GLY A 241 19.43 -31.46 -44.81
CA GLY A 241 19.46 -30.09 -44.28
C GLY A 241 18.24 -29.25 -44.67
N HIS A 242 17.20 -29.86 -45.25
CA HIS A 242 16.01 -29.16 -45.68
C HIS A 242 15.19 -28.70 -44.48
N PHE A 243 14.66 -27.49 -44.60
CA PHE A 243 13.82 -26.83 -43.61
C PHE A 243 12.35 -27.02 -44.02
N PRO A 244 11.61 -27.96 -43.39
CA PRO A 244 10.16 -28.00 -43.54
C PRO A 244 9.49 -26.71 -43.02
N GLU A 245 8.26 -26.47 -43.46
CA GLU A 245 7.42 -25.38 -42.96
C GLU A 245 7.22 -25.48 -41.45
N VAL A 246 7.07 -24.31 -40.84
CA VAL A 246 6.93 -24.11 -39.40
C VAL A 246 5.69 -24.86 -38.91
N THR A 247 5.85 -25.77 -37.95
CA THR A 247 4.72 -26.55 -37.41
C THR A 247 4.16 -25.85 -36.17
N PRO A 248 2.90 -25.38 -36.19
CA PRO A 248 2.29 -24.76 -35.01
C PRO A 248 2.03 -25.82 -33.93
N VAL A 249 2.16 -25.41 -32.67
CA VAL A 249 1.85 -26.27 -31.54
C VAL A 249 0.34 -26.27 -31.30
N ASP A 250 -0.31 -27.38 -31.57
CA ASP A 250 -1.75 -27.53 -31.32
C ASP A 250 -1.98 -28.10 -29.90
N ARG A 251 -2.62 -27.31 -29.04
CA ARG A 251 -3.04 -27.71 -27.67
C ARG A 251 -1.96 -28.42 -26.84
N GLY A 252 -0.73 -27.92 -26.91
CA GLY A 252 0.42 -28.43 -26.16
C GLY A 252 0.99 -29.75 -26.68
N ARG A 253 0.62 -30.17 -27.89
CA ARG A 253 1.25 -31.28 -28.61
C ARG A 253 1.98 -30.73 -29.83
N VAL A 254 3.28 -30.94 -29.86
CA VAL A 254 4.07 -30.72 -31.08
C VAL A 254 3.99 -32.01 -31.90
N ASN A 255 3.33 -31.95 -33.04
CA ASN A 255 3.29 -33.08 -33.97
C ASN A 255 4.56 -33.04 -34.82
N GLU A 256 5.45 -34.02 -34.63
CA GLU A 256 6.66 -34.12 -35.46
C GLU A 256 6.34 -34.72 -36.83
N PRO A 257 6.80 -34.11 -37.94
CA PRO A 257 6.63 -34.70 -39.25
C PRO A 257 7.53 -35.94 -39.39
N SER A 258 6.91 -37.13 -39.52
CA SER A 258 7.62 -38.40 -39.62
C SER A 258 8.37 -38.61 -40.93
N LYS A 259 8.09 -37.79 -41.96
CA LYS A 259 8.72 -37.84 -43.28
C LYS A 259 9.25 -36.46 -43.65
N CYS A 260 10.38 -36.45 -44.34
CA CYS A 260 10.93 -35.23 -44.91
C CYS A 260 10.06 -34.67 -46.05
N ALA A 261 9.75 -33.37 -46.00
CA ALA A 261 8.97 -32.67 -47.03
C ALA A 261 9.66 -32.65 -48.41
N ASN A 262 10.99 -32.80 -48.44
CA ASN A 262 11.73 -32.90 -49.69
C ASN A 262 11.54 -34.29 -50.36
N PRO A 263 10.97 -34.37 -51.58
CA PRO A 263 10.73 -35.63 -52.28
C PRO A 263 12.03 -36.38 -52.63
N ALA A 264 13.18 -35.70 -52.71
CA ALA A 264 14.47 -36.33 -53.00
C ALA A 264 15.08 -37.08 -51.80
N CYS A 265 14.67 -36.75 -50.57
CA CYS A 265 15.25 -37.33 -49.37
C CYS A 265 14.33 -38.39 -48.76
N SER A 266 13.01 -38.11 -48.66
CA SER A 266 11.95 -38.98 -48.10
C SER A 266 12.34 -39.84 -46.89
N ALA A 267 13.33 -39.41 -46.10
CA ALA A 267 13.84 -40.16 -44.97
C ALA A 267 12.78 -40.16 -43.85
N VAL A 268 12.63 -41.32 -43.22
CA VAL A 268 11.68 -41.53 -42.12
C VAL A 268 12.37 -41.19 -40.80
N ASN A 269 11.69 -40.47 -39.93
CA ASN A 269 12.15 -40.11 -38.57
C ASN A 269 13.50 -39.38 -38.53
N SER A 270 13.83 -38.60 -39.55
CA SER A 270 15.10 -37.87 -39.65
C SER A 270 15.02 -36.41 -39.22
N MET A 271 13.91 -36.00 -38.60
CA MET A 271 13.64 -34.62 -38.21
C MET A 271 14.08 -34.35 -36.78
N THR A 272 14.82 -33.28 -36.58
CA THR A 272 15.22 -32.78 -35.26
C THR A 272 14.70 -31.37 -35.05
N MET A 273 14.23 -31.07 -33.85
CA MET A 273 13.76 -29.72 -33.50
C MET A 273 14.97 -28.83 -33.19
N ILE A 274 15.06 -27.65 -33.82
CA ILE A 274 16.02 -26.62 -33.45
C ILE A 274 15.33 -25.62 -32.52
N HIS A 275 15.57 -25.76 -31.22
CA HIS A 275 15.02 -24.87 -30.19
C HIS A 275 15.34 -23.39 -30.44
N ASN A 276 16.54 -23.04 -30.91
CA ASN A 276 16.96 -21.65 -31.12
C ASN A 276 16.20 -20.89 -32.21
N ARG A 277 15.52 -21.58 -33.14
CA ARG A 277 14.73 -20.96 -34.22
C ARG A 277 13.23 -21.08 -34.00
N CYS A 278 12.80 -21.68 -32.90
CA CYS A 278 11.40 -21.75 -32.55
C CYS A 278 10.90 -20.37 -32.12
N THR A 279 9.62 -20.09 -32.40
CA THR A 279 8.98 -18.87 -31.90
C THR A 279 8.42 -19.16 -30.52
N PHE A 280 8.78 -18.30 -29.56
CA PHE A 280 8.36 -18.41 -28.17
C PHE A 280 7.38 -17.29 -27.83
N THR A 281 6.52 -17.57 -26.88
CA THR A 281 5.60 -16.63 -26.24
C THR A 281 5.93 -16.54 -24.77
N ASP A 282 5.89 -15.35 -24.22
CA ASP A 282 6.23 -15.14 -22.82
C ASP A 282 5.07 -15.54 -21.91
N LYS A 283 5.39 -16.29 -20.85
CA LYS A 283 4.46 -16.72 -19.81
C LYS A 283 5.03 -16.35 -18.46
N GLN A 284 4.19 -15.79 -17.59
CA GLN A 284 4.58 -15.48 -16.22
C GLN A 284 3.55 -16.02 -15.25
N ILE A 285 4.03 -16.57 -14.13
CA ILE A 285 3.19 -17.10 -13.05
C ILE A 285 3.18 -16.07 -11.93
N VAL A 286 2.02 -15.54 -11.60
CA VAL A 286 1.83 -14.56 -10.52
C VAL A 286 0.96 -15.20 -9.45
N ARG A 287 1.26 -14.96 -8.16
CA ARG A 287 0.34 -15.33 -7.08
C ARG A 287 -0.35 -14.11 -6.53
N LEU A 288 -1.68 -14.17 -6.58
CA LEU A 288 -2.59 -13.19 -6.04
C LEU A 288 -3.07 -13.66 -4.67
N GLN A 289 -3.16 -12.72 -3.74
CA GLN A 289 -3.75 -12.87 -2.42
C GLN A 289 -5.00 -12.02 -2.34
N GLU A 290 -5.97 -12.46 -1.55
CA GLU A 290 -7.13 -11.64 -1.21
C GLU A 290 -6.73 -10.35 -0.51
N THR A 291 -7.42 -9.26 -0.80
CA THR A 291 -7.20 -7.98 -0.13
C THR A 291 -7.60 -8.08 1.35
N PRO A 292 -6.84 -7.45 2.27
CA PRO A 292 -7.11 -7.54 3.70
C PRO A 292 -8.52 -7.05 4.11
N ASP A 293 -9.12 -6.16 3.32
CA ASP A 293 -10.45 -5.60 3.56
C ASP A 293 -11.58 -6.64 3.42
N ALA A 294 -11.35 -7.74 2.68
CA ALA A 294 -12.35 -8.77 2.38
C ALA A 294 -12.17 -10.05 3.23
N ILE A 295 -11.20 -10.08 4.14
CA ILE A 295 -10.91 -11.26 4.96
C ILE A 295 -11.83 -11.27 6.18
N PRO A 296 -12.65 -12.33 6.39
CA PRO A 296 -13.39 -12.47 7.64
C PRO A 296 -12.46 -12.81 8.80
N GLU A 297 -12.83 -12.35 9.99
CA GLU A 297 -11.99 -12.44 11.18
C GLU A 297 -11.66 -13.91 11.54
N GLY A 298 -10.36 -14.21 11.66
CA GLY A 298 -9.87 -15.49 12.18
C GLY A 298 -9.40 -16.51 11.14
N GLU A 299 -9.49 -16.22 9.84
CA GLU A 299 -9.03 -17.14 8.79
C GLU A 299 -7.81 -16.62 8.03
N THR A 300 -7.00 -17.55 7.49
CA THR A 300 -5.82 -17.20 6.70
C THR A 300 -6.23 -16.78 5.29
N PRO A 301 -5.58 -15.77 4.71
CA PRO A 301 -5.86 -15.31 3.35
C PRO A 301 -5.62 -16.42 2.32
N HIS A 302 -6.56 -16.60 1.40
CA HIS A 302 -6.40 -17.54 0.29
C HIS A 302 -5.51 -16.94 -0.81
N THR A 303 -4.79 -17.82 -1.49
CA THR A 303 -3.93 -17.43 -2.62
C THR A 303 -4.33 -18.21 -3.87
N VAL A 304 -4.33 -17.51 -5.00
CA VAL A 304 -4.66 -18.07 -6.32
C VAL A 304 -3.49 -17.82 -7.27
N SER A 305 -3.21 -18.80 -8.13
CA SER A 305 -2.22 -18.68 -9.19
C SER A 305 -2.86 -18.07 -10.44
N LEU A 306 -2.21 -17.04 -10.95
CA LEU A 306 -2.51 -16.33 -12.18
C LEU A 306 -1.46 -16.69 -13.23
N LEU A 307 -1.89 -16.88 -14.48
CA LEU A 307 -1.00 -16.96 -15.63
C LEU A 307 -1.17 -15.68 -16.46
N MET A 308 -0.06 -14.98 -16.68
CA MET A 308 0.00 -13.81 -17.56
C MET A 308 0.74 -14.21 -18.84
N HIS A 309 0.25 -13.72 -19.97
CA HIS A 309 0.75 -14.05 -21.30
C HIS A 309 1.19 -12.79 -22.06
N ASP A 310 2.26 -12.94 -22.85
CA ASP A 310 2.75 -11.93 -23.81
C ASP A 310 2.90 -10.54 -23.18
N LYS A 311 2.15 -9.54 -23.66
CA LYS A 311 2.23 -8.15 -23.19
C LYS A 311 1.77 -7.91 -21.75
N LEU A 312 1.11 -8.86 -21.10
CA LEU A 312 0.71 -8.72 -19.68
C LEU A 312 1.82 -9.16 -18.72
N VAL A 313 2.91 -9.71 -19.25
CA VAL A 313 4.08 -10.08 -18.46
C VAL A 313 4.75 -8.83 -17.88
N ASP A 314 5.14 -8.93 -16.61
CA ASP A 314 5.72 -7.86 -15.79
C ASP A 314 4.85 -6.60 -15.65
N ALA A 315 3.59 -6.65 -16.10
CA ALA A 315 2.66 -5.54 -15.96
C ALA A 315 2.35 -5.25 -14.49
N ALA A 316 2.46 -6.25 -13.61
CA ALA A 316 2.08 -6.13 -12.21
C ALA A 316 3.23 -6.54 -11.27
N LYS A 317 3.54 -5.68 -10.30
CA LYS A 317 4.67 -5.87 -9.38
C LYS A 317 4.19 -6.45 -8.04
N PRO A 318 5.06 -7.17 -7.31
CA PRO A 318 4.75 -7.60 -5.94
C PRO A 318 4.35 -6.42 -5.06
N GLY A 319 3.25 -6.58 -4.31
CA GLY A 319 2.66 -5.57 -3.43
C GLY A 319 1.58 -4.70 -4.08
N ASP A 320 1.42 -4.74 -5.41
CA ASP A 320 0.37 -3.97 -6.09
C ASP A 320 -1.02 -4.57 -5.84
N ARG A 321 -2.01 -3.69 -5.64
CA ARG A 321 -3.43 -4.06 -5.62
C ARG A 321 -3.96 -4.05 -7.05
N VAL A 322 -4.38 -5.21 -7.52
CA VAL A 322 -4.87 -5.40 -8.89
C VAL A 322 -6.25 -6.04 -8.90
N GLU A 323 -7.05 -5.61 -9.86
CA GLU A 323 -8.25 -6.29 -10.29
C GLU A 323 -7.91 -7.03 -11.59
N VAL A 324 -8.02 -8.34 -11.54
CA VAL A 324 -7.67 -9.23 -12.64
C VAL A 324 -8.95 -9.78 -13.24
N THR A 325 -9.14 -9.57 -14.53
CA THR A 325 -10.16 -10.26 -15.30
C THR A 325 -9.52 -11.41 -16.08
N GLY A 326 -10.11 -12.59 -15.96
CA GLY A 326 -9.53 -13.78 -16.55
C GLY A 326 -10.49 -14.96 -16.56
N VAL A 327 -10.09 -16.00 -17.28
CA VAL A 327 -10.85 -17.25 -17.39
C VAL A 327 -10.38 -18.20 -16.30
N PHE A 328 -11.31 -18.71 -15.49
CA PHE A 328 -10.98 -19.68 -14.45
C PHE A 328 -10.78 -21.07 -15.07
N ARG A 329 -9.59 -21.65 -14.92
CA ARG A 329 -9.23 -22.96 -15.50
C ARG A 329 -8.79 -23.96 -14.44
N ALA A 330 -9.03 -25.23 -14.72
CA ALA A 330 -8.61 -26.35 -13.89
C ALA A 330 -7.69 -27.28 -14.69
N MET A 331 -6.47 -27.53 -14.18
CA MET A 331 -5.50 -28.44 -14.80
C MET A 331 -5.27 -29.67 -13.93
N ALA A 332 -5.29 -30.84 -14.56
CA ALA A 332 -4.99 -32.10 -13.90
C ALA A 332 -3.51 -32.18 -13.53
N VAL A 333 -3.22 -32.54 -12.28
CA VAL A 333 -1.84 -32.74 -11.80
C VAL A 333 -1.50 -34.22 -11.89
N ARG A 334 -0.33 -34.54 -12.46
CA ARG A 334 0.18 -35.92 -12.48
C ARG A 334 0.58 -36.38 -11.07
N VAL A 335 0.38 -37.66 -10.74
CA VAL A 335 0.77 -38.22 -9.43
C VAL A 335 2.29 -38.21 -9.26
N GLY A 336 3.03 -38.46 -10.34
CA GLY A 336 4.47 -38.33 -10.40
C GLY A 336 4.93 -37.98 -11.82
N PRO A 337 6.17 -37.51 -11.99
CA PRO A 337 6.67 -37.07 -13.30
C PRO A 337 6.76 -38.22 -14.32
N ASN A 338 7.07 -39.44 -13.86
CA ASN A 338 7.28 -40.61 -14.72
C ASN A 338 6.00 -41.42 -15.00
N GLN A 339 4.91 -41.16 -14.26
CA GLN A 339 3.66 -41.91 -14.39
C GLN A 339 2.61 -41.06 -15.08
N ARG A 340 1.87 -41.69 -16.01
CA ARG A 340 0.77 -41.04 -16.73
C ARG A 340 -0.51 -40.90 -15.89
N THR A 341 -0.56 -41.50 -14.70
CA THR A 341 -1.69 -41.42 -13.79
C THR A 341 -1.92 -39.98 -13.30
N LEU A 342 -3.16 -39.51 -13.46
CA LEU A 342 -3.58 -38.18 -13.03
C LEU A 342 -4.19 -38.26 -11.63
N LYS A 343 -4.02 -37.20 -10.85
CA LYS A 343 -4.74 -37.01 -9.59
C LYS A 343 -6.18 -36.59 -9.89
N SER A 344 -7.12 -37.05 -9.07
CA SER A 344 -8.53 -36.65 -9.17
C SER A 344 -8.77 -35.18 -8.76
N LEU A 345 -7.86 -34.60 -7.97
CA LEU A 345 -7.91 -33.19 -7.59
C LEU A 345 -7.16 -32.37 -8.64
N TYR A 346 -7.91 -31.50 -9.31
CA TYR A 346 -7.38 -30.56 -10.30
C TYR A 346 -6.83 -29.33 -9.58
N LYS A 347 -5.68 -28.83 -10.03
CA LYS A 347 -5.15 -27.54 -9.58
C LYS A 347 -5.83 -26.45 -10.39
N THR A 348 -6.42 -25.48 -9.71
CA THR A 348 -7.07 -24.33 -10.36
C THR A 348 -6.08 -23.19 -10.53
N TYR A 349 -6.26 -22.42 -11.61
CA TYR A 349 -5.55 -21.18 -11.87
C TYR A 349 -6.45 -20.27 -12.72
N ILE A 350 -6.15 -18.98 -12.73
CA ILE A 350 -6.84 -18.03 -13.59
C ILE A 350 -5.89 -17.66 -14.73
N ASP A 351 -6.42 -17.74 -15.95
CA ASP A 351 -5.76 -17.28 -17.16
C ASP A 351 -6.11 -15.80 -17.37
N CYS A 352 -5.13 -14.91 -17.21
CA CYS A 352 -5.36 -13.46 -17.17
C CYS A 352 -5.58 -12.91 -18.59
N LEU A 353 -6.69 -12.21 -18.79
CA LEU A 353 -6.98 -11.49 -20.02
C LEU A 353 -6.68 -10.00 -19.90
N HIS A 354 -6.94 -9.43 -18.72
CA HIS A 354 -6.63 -8.05 -18.43
C HIS A 354 -6.34 -7.86 -16.94
N VAL A 355 -5.42 -6.93 -16.66
CA VAL A 355 -5.04 -6.56 -15.30
C VAL A 355 -5.24 -5.06 -15.15
N LYS A 356 -6.22 -4.69 -14.33
CA LYS A 356 -6.48 -3.32 -13.94
C LYS A 356 -5.78 -3.05 -12.61
N LYS A 357 -4.82 -2.12 -12.59
CA LYS A 357 -4.25 -1.64 -11.33
C LYS A 357 -5.29 -0.80 -10.61
N ALA A 358 -5.71 -1.21 -9.41
CA ALA A 358 -6.69 -0.47 -8.61
C ALA A 358 -6.13 0.86 -8.09
N ASP A 359 -4.80 1.01 -8.09
CA ASP A 359 -4.11 2.18 -7.55
C ASP A 359 -4.02 3.38 -8.48
N LYS A 360 -4.73 3.42 -9.63
CA LYS A 360 -4.82 4.67 -10.43
C LYS A 360 -5.43 5.83 -9.62
N SER A 361 -6.29 5.54 -8.63
CA SER A 361 -6.82 6.52 -7.65
C SER A 361 -6.04 6.61 -6.32
N ARG A 362 -5.00 5.79 -6.11
CA ARG A 362 -4.19 5.71 -4.87
C ARG A 362 -2.66 5.70 -5.17
N MET A 363 -2.26 6.62 -6.04
CA MET A 363 -0.88 7.03 -6.41
C MET A 363 -0.04 6.10 -7.29
N GLN A 364 0.16 6.53 -8.54
CA GLN A 364 1.48 6.51 -9.19
C GLN A 364 1.59 7.64 -10.22
N MET A 365 2.23 8.75 -9.83
CA MET A 365 2.91 9.68 -10.72
C MET A 365 4.08 10.28 -9.92
N HIS A 366 5.21 9.55 -9.88
CA HIS A 366 6.52 10.16 -9.65
C HIS A 366 7.65 9.28 -10.21
N GLY A 367 8.14 9.68 -11.38
CA GLY A 367 9.50 10.23 -11.49
C GLY A 367 10.64 9.26 -11.82
N GLY A 368 10.70 8.85 -13.08
CA GLY A 368 11.94 8.58 -13.81
C GLY A 368 11.89 9.33 -15.14
N VAL A 369 12.88 10.17 -15.41
CA VAL A 369 13.11 10.74 -16.75
C VAL A 369 13.73 9.62 -17.58
N GLU A 370 12.90 8.74 -18.09
CA GLU A 370 13.20 7.92 -19.26
C GLU A 370 12.00 8.09 -20.18
N PHE A 371 12.27 8.67 -21.35
CA PHE A 371 11.33 8.84 -22.43
C PHE A 371 10.83 7.45 -22.85
N ASP A 372 9.63 7.10 -22.44
CA ASP A 372 8.80 6.18 -23.18
C ASP A 372 7.49 6.91 -23.52
N ASN A 373 7.53 7.60 -24.66
CA ASN A 373 6.50 8.52 -25.15
C ASN A 373 5.18 7.82 -25.55
N ASN A 374 4.97 6.55 -25.21
CA ASN A 374 3.86 5.76 -25.72
C ASN A 374 2.79 5.37 -24.67
N GLU A 375 2.92 5.77 -23.41
CA GLU A 375 1.94 5.38 -22.36
C GLU A 375 1.28 6.54 -21.60
N ILE A 376 1.47 7.81 -22.01
CA ILE A 376 0.76 8.96 -21.43
C ILE A 376 -0.33 9.44 -22.38
N PHE A 377 -1.36 8.62 -22.60
CA PHE A 377 -2.74 9.11 -22.85
C PHE A 377 -3.84 8.05 -22.80
N LEU A 378 -3.58 6.79 -22.44
CA LEU A 378 -4.63 5.77 -22.40
C LEU A 378 -5.32 5.67 -21.02
N GLU A 379 -6.58 6.13 -21.05
CA GLU A 379 -7.71 5.63 -20.27
C GLU A 379 -7.63 5.82 -18.74
N THR A 380 -8.24 6.92 -18.31
CA THR A 380 -8.87 7.00 -16.98
C THR A 380 -10.37 6.91 -17.20
N ASP A 381 -11.03 5.93 -16.57
CA ASP A 381 -12.48 5.66 -16.56
C ASP A 381 -13.32 6.76 -15.88
N THR A 382 -13.07 8.02 -16.22
CA THR A 382 -13.96 9.13 -15.97
C THR A 382 -13.75 10.06 -17.14
N SER A 383 -14.82 10.38 -17.87
CA SER A 383 -14.78 11.46 -18.85
C SER A 383 -13.98 12.64 -18.26
N PRO A 384 -13.09 13.28 -19.02
CA PRO A 384 -12.25 14.37 -18.52
C PRO A 384 -13.08 15.43 -17.78
N ALA A 385 -14.33 15.64 -18.20
CA ALA A 385 -15.33 16.48 -17.52
C ALA A 385 -15.66 16.08 -16.07
N VAL A 386 -15.79 14.78 -15.74
CA VAL A 386 -16.10 14.32 -14.37
C VAL A 386 -14.89 14.45 -13.46
N TYR A 387 -13.69 14.21 -13.99
CA TYR A 387 -12.45 14.41 -13.24
C TYR A 387 -12.21 15.90 -12.96
N GLU A 388 -12.44 16.77 -13.94
CA GLU A 388 -12.40 18.22 -13.77
C GLU A 388 -13.45 18.71 -12.76
N ALA A 389 -14.68 18.20 -12.81
CA ALA A 389 -15.71 18.52 -11.83
C ALA A 389 -15.32 18.11 -10.40
N LYS A 390 -14.68 16.94 -10.22
CA LYS A 390 -14.15 16.52 -8.91
C LYS A 390 -13.02 17.44 -8.43
N ILE A 391 -12.08 17.80 -9.30
CA ILE A 391 -10.99 18.73 -8.96
C ILE A 391 -11.54 20.10 -8.58
N ASN A 392 -12.55 20.60 -9.30
CA ASN A 392 -13.16 21.88 -9.00
C ASN A 392 -13.79 21.89 -7.60
N LYS A 393 -14.50 20.81 -7.22
CA LYS A 393 -15.00 20.63 -5.84
C LYS A 393 -13.86 20.63 -4.80
N LEU A 394 -12.74 19.97 -5.07
CA LEU A 394 -11.58 19.97 -4.15
C LEU A 394 -10.97 21.36 -4.00
N LYS A 395 -10.85 22.12 -5.09
CA LYS A 395 -10.36 23.52 -5.08
C LYS A 395 -11.33 24.49 -4.41
N GLU A 396 -12.63 24.22 -4.47
CA GLU A 396 -13.63 25.01 -3.73
C GLU A 396 -13.48 24.78 -2.23
N LEU A 397 -13.28 23.53 -1.80
CA LEU A 397 -13.03 23.19 -0.40
C LEU A 397 -11.76 23.86 0.14
N SER A 398 -10.69 23.92 -0.67
CA SER A 398 -9.42 24.52 -0.22
C SER A 398 -9.49 26.03 -0.01
N LYS A 399 -10.45 26.73 -0.63
CA LYS A 399 -10.64 28.18 -0.46
C LYS A 399 -11.30 28.55 0.85
N LEU A 400 -11.92 27.60 1.55
CA LEU A 400 -12.55 27.87 2.83
C LEU A 400 -11.48 28.14 3.90
N PRO A 401 -11.58 29.25 4.65
CA PRO A 401 -10.59 29.61 5.68
C PRO A 401 -10.58 28.61 6.85
N ASP A 402 -11.66 27.85 7.02
CA ASP A 402 -11.81 26.86 8.08
C ASP A 402 -11.45 25.41 7.67
N ILE A 403 -10.81 25.23 6.50
CA ILE A 403 -10.43 23.90 6.01
C ILE A 403 -9.53 23.15 7.01
N TYR A 404 -8.69 23.89 7.75
CA TYR A 404 -7.81 23.35 8.78
C TYR A 404 -8.57 22.64 9.91
N GLN A 405 -9.57 23.32 10.49
CA GLN A 405 -10.34 22.76 11.60
C GLN A 405 -11.33 21.70 11.09
N LYS A 406 -11.95 21.94 9.94
CA LYS A 406 -12.91 21.00 9.33
C LYS A 406 -12.28 19.65 9.01
N LEU A 407 -11.09 19.63 8.40
CA LEU A 407 -10.36 18.38 8.16
C LEU A 407 -9.90 17.72 9.46
N THR A 408 -9.49 18.51 10.46
CA THR A 408 -9.10 17.99 11.78
C THR A 408 -10.26 17.30 12.49
N ARG A 409 -11.46 17.89 12.50
CA ARG A 409 -12.67 17.30 13.10
C ARG A 409 -13.12 16.05 12.33
N SER A 410 -12.98 16.04 11.00
CA SER A 410 -13.40 14.93 10.14
C SER A 410 -12.47 13.71 10.18
N LEU A 411 -11.20 13.83 10.61
CA LEU A 411 -10.23 12.73 10.60
C LEU A 411 -10.63 11.58 11.55
N ALA A 412 -11.19 11.92 12.72
CA ALA A 412 -11.67 10.96 13.69
C ALA A 412 -12.83 11.59 14.49
N PRO A 413 -14.08 11.47 14.02
CA PRO A 413 -15.23 12.04 14.71
C PRO A 413 -15.48 11.35 16.05
N SER A 414 -15.17 10.05 16.17
CA SER A 414 -15.40 9.29 17.41
C SER A 414 -14.50 9.68 18.58
N ILE A 415 -13.44 10.45 18.35
CA ILE A 415 -12.41 10.76 19.36
C ILE A 415 -12.53 12.22 19.77
N TRP A 416 -12.73 12.47 21.05
CA TRP A 416 -12.92 13.80 21.63
C TRP A 416 -11.59 14.45 22.06
N GLU A 417 -11.57 15.79 22.16
CA GLU A 417 -10.50 16.66 22.74
C GLU A 417 -9.10 16.66 22.12
N LEU A 418 -8.66 15.59 21.44
CA LEU A 418 -7.29 15.43 20.94
C LEU A 418 -7.01 16.19 19.63
N GLU A 419 -7.41 17.46 19.53
CA GLU A 419 -7.30 18.25 18.30
C GLU A 419 -5.85 18.50 17.87
N ASP A 420 -4.95 18.83 18.79
CA ASP A 420 -3.54 19.10 18.44
C ASP A 420 -2.83 17.84 17.92
N ILE A 421 -3.21 16.66 18.42
CA ILE A 421 -2.69 15.39 17.91
C ILE A 421 -3.26 15.12 16.51
N LYS A 422 -4.57 15.32 16.31
CA LYS A 422 -5.20 15.17 14.99
C LYS A 422 -4.57 16.11 13.95
N LYS A 423 -4.26 17.36 14.33
CA LYS A 423 -3.52 18.32 13.50
C LYS A 423 -2.14 17.81 13.11
N GLY A 424 -1.39 17.25 14.06
CA GLY A 424 -0.09 16.62 13.79
C GLY A 424 -0.18 15.41 12.86
N LEU A 425 -1.14 14.52 13.09
CA LEU A 425 -1.41 13.34 12.24
C LEU A 425 -1.85 13.76 10.83
N LEU A 426 -2.60 14.85 10.73
CA LEU A 426 -2.99 15.42 9.45
C LEU A 426 -1.77 15.94 8.71
N CYS A 427 -0.87 16.69 9.35
CA CYS A 427 0.41 17.10 8.74
C CYS A 427 1.22 15.88 8.25
N GLN A 428 1.18 14.77 8.98
CA GLN A 428 1.81 13.52 8.55
C GLN A 428 1.16 12.92 7.29
N LEU A 429 -0.17 12.96 7.16
CA LEU A 429 -0.88 12.47 5.98
C LEU A 429 -0.54 13.27 4.70
N PHE A 430 -0.37 14.58 4.81
CA PHE A 430 0.03 15.43 3.67
C PHE A 430 1.53 15.37 3.39
N GLY A 431 2.36 15.25 4.43
CA GLY A 431 3.82 15.21 4.36
C GLY A 431 4.46 16.50 3.81
N GLY A 432 5.78 16.62 3.94
CA GLY A 432 6.57 17.70 3.34
C GLY A 432 6.93 17.44 1.87
N SER A 433 7.66 18.36 1.24
CA SER A 433 8.16 18.18 -0.13
C SER A 433 9.48 17.41 -0.15
N THR A 434 9.61 16.44 -1.06
CA THR A 434 10.90 15.77 -1.28
C THR A 434 11.76 16.66 -2.17
N LYS A 435 12.86 17.18 -1.61
CA LYS A 435 13.80 18.03 -2.36
C LYS A 435 14.95 17.17 -2.87
N LYS A 436 15.08 17.09 -4.20
CA LYS A 436 16.26 16.52 -4.86
C LYS A 436 17.23 17.66 -5.16
N LEU A 437 18.41 17.62 -4.57
CA LEU A 437 19.47 18.57 -4.89
C LEU A 437 20.12 18.16 -6.22
N SER A 438 20.63 19.13 -6.99
CA SER A 438 21.38 18.87 -8.23
C SER A 438 22.66 18.04 -8.00
N SER A 439 23.15 17.95 -6.76
CA SER A 439 24.27 17.10 -6.35
C SER A 439 23.91 15.63 -6.11
N GLY A 440 22.66 15.22 -6.31
CA GLY A 440 22.18 13.85 -6.12
C GLY A 440 21.77 13.50 -4.69
N ALA A 441 21.99 14.39 -3.71
CA ALA A 441 21.46 14.21 -2.36
C ALA A 441 19.94 14.46 -2.33
N SER A 442 19.19 13.51 -1.77
CA SER A 442 17.75 13.62 -1.57
C SER A 442 17.46 13.89 -0.10
N PHE A 443 16.78 15.00 0.19
CA PHE A 443 16.30 15.27 1.54
C PHE A 443 14.92 14.64 1.73
N ARG A 444 14.74 13.97 2.88
CA ARG A 444 13.47 13.39 3.30
C ARG A 444 12.44 14.51 3.53
N GLY A 445 11.25 14.36 2.95
CA GLY A 445 10.09 15.23 3.18
C GLY A 445 9.06 14.65 4.16
N ASP A 446 9.14 13.36 4.48
CA ASP A 446 8.17 12.65 5.31
C ASP A 446 8.28 13.01 6.79
N ILE A 447 7.16 13.06 7.50
CA ILE A 447 7.08 13.41 8.93
C ILE A 447 6.86 12.15 9.76
N ASN A 448 7.67 11.98 10.81
CA ASN A 448 7.52 10.88 11.75
C ASN A 448 6.89 11.38 13.06
N VAL A 449 5.86 10.68 13.52
CA VAL A 449 5.11 11.04 14.73
C VAL A 449 5.17 9.88 15.73
N LEU A 450 5.43 10.22 17.00
CA LEU A 450 5.38 9.30 18.12
C LEU A 450 4.31 9.73 19.12
N LEU A 451 3.36 8.85 19.41
CA LEU A 451 2.34 9.04 20.43
C LEU A 451 2.74 8.26 21.68
N VAL A 452 2.92 8.93 22.80
CA VAL A 452 3.32 8.32 24.07
C VAL A 452 2.28 8.58 25.14
N GLY A 453 2.00 7.60 25.99
CA GLY A 453 1.38 7.86 27.28
C GLY A 453 0.56 6.69 27.79
N ASP A 454 -0.36 6.96 28.71
CA ASP A 454 -1.01 5.92 29.50
C ASP A 454 -1.96 5.00 28.68
N PRO A 455 -2.11 3.73 29.06
CA PRO A 455 -3.05 2.80 28.45
C PRO A 455 -4.48 3.24 28.75
N GLY A 456 -5.41 2.95 27.83
CA GLY A 456 -6.81 3.40 27.94
C GLY A 456 -7.09 4.72 27.23
N THR A 457 -6.06 5.47 26.87
CA THR A 457 -6.18 6.59 25.92
C THR A 457 -6.39 6.04 24.49
N SER A 458 -7.16 6.74 23.65
CA SER A 458 -7.59 6.28 22.31
C SER A 458 -6.47 6.23 21.24
N LYS A 459 -5.20 6.00 21.64
CA LYS A 459 -4.01 5.97 20.77
C LYS A 459 -4.07 4.87 19.70
N SER A 460 -4.32 3.62 20.09
CA SER A 460 -4.41 2.51 19.14
C SER A 460 -5.60 2.68 18.17
N GLN A 461 -6.69 3.31 18.63
CA GLN A 461 -7.82 3.67 17.76
C GLN A 461 -7.41 4.74 16.73
N LEU A 462 -6.66 5.77 17.14
CA LEU A 462 -6.10 6.77 16.21
C LEU A 462 -5.23 6.12 15.13
N LEU A 463 -4.36 5.18 15.49
CA LEU A 463 -3.55 4.42 14.52
C LEU A 463 -4.43 3.68 13.50
N GLN A 464 -5.48 3.00 13.97
CA GLN A 464 -6.39 2.26 13.10
C GLN A 464 -7.14 3.17 12.14
N TYR A 465 -7.57 4.36 12.59
CA TYR A 465 -8.19 5.35 11.71
C TYR A 465 -7.23 5.86 10.65
N VAL A 466 -6.00 6.21 11.03
CA VAL A 466 -4.97 6.65 10.08
C VAL A 466 -4.63 5.56 9.07
N HIS A 467 -4.55 4.29 9.51
CA HIS A 467 -4.35 3.13 8.63
C HIS A 467 -5.45 3.01 7.57
N LYS A 468 -6.72 3.23 7.94
CA LYS A 468 -7.86 3.19 7.01
C LYS A 468 -7.85 4.34 6.00
N ILE A 469 -7.45 5.55 6.42
CA ILE A 469 -7.39 6.75 5.57
C ILE A 469 -6.19 6.68 4.61
N ALA A 470 -5.04 6.20 5.07
CA ALA A 470 -3.81 6.23 4.31
C ALA A 470 -3.88 5.30 3.07
N PRO A 471 -3.50 5.78 1.87
CA PRO A 471 -3.59 5.00 0.64
C PRO A 471 -2.78 3.70 0.71
N ARG A 472 -1.59 3.78 1.33
CA ARG A 472 -0.64 2.68 1.58
C ARG A 472 -0.33 2.59 3.08
N GLY A 473 -1.38 2.47 3.90
CA GLY A 473 -1.24 2.26 5.33
C GLY A 473 -0.98 0.78 5.64
N ILE A 474 0.02 0.47 6.45
CA ILE A 474 0.20 -0.89 7.00
C ILE A 474 0.18 -0.80 8.52
N TYR A 475 -0.63 -1.65 9.14
CA TYR A 475 -0.71 -1.77 10.59
C TYR A 475 0.13 -2.95 11.07
N THR A 476 1.01 -2.69 12.02
CA THR A 476 1.88 -3.71 12.63
C THR A 476 1.93 -3.53 14.14
N SER A 477 2.00 -4.64 14.87
CA SER A 477 2.25 -4.63 16.32
C SER A 477 3.72 -4.89 16.60
N GLY A 478 4.33 -4.12 17.49
CA GLY A 478 5.74 -4.21 17.86
C GLY A 478 6.13 -5.56 18.47
N ARG A 479 5.18 -6.27 19.12
CA ARG A 479 5.42 -7.63 19.64
C ARG A 479 5.31 -8.70 18.54
N GLY A 480 4.37 -8.53 17.61
CA GLY A 480 4.17 -9.45 16.48
C GLY A 480 5.17 -9.27 15.34
N SER A 481 5.87 -8.14 15.31
CA SER A 481 6.77 -7.77 14.22
C SER A 481 8.22 -8.10 14.57
N SER A 482 8.76 -9.10 13.88
CA SER A 482 10.20 -9.36 13.88
C SER A 482 10.91 -8.45 12.88
N ALA A 483 12.23 -8.27 13.02
CA ALA A 483 13.04 -7.53 12.04
C ALA A 483 12.86 -8.08 10.60
N VAL A 484 12.63 -9.39 10.47
CA VAL A 484 12.38 -10.09 9.21
C VAL A 484 11.02 -9.69 8.61
N GLY A 485 9.99 -9.56 9.46
CA GLY A 485 8.65 -9.13 9.04
C GLY A 485 8.56 -7.66 8.68
N LEU A 486 9.40 -6.80 9.27
CA LEU A 486 9.45 -5.38 8.93
C LEU A 486 10.25 -5.07 7.66
N THR A 487 11.32 -5.83 7.39
CA THR A 487 12.30 -5.52 6.33
C THR A 487 12.03 -6.26 5.03
N ALA A 488 12.83 -7.26 4.71
CA ALA A 488 12.62 -8.19 3.62
C ALA A 488 13.24 -9.53 4.00
N TYR A 489 12.66 -10.61 3.50
CA TYR A 489 13.14 -11.95 3.79
C TYR A 489 13.27 -12.76 2.52
N VAL A 490 14.22 -13.69 2.54
CA VAL A 490 14.53 -14.50 1.37
C VAL A 490 13.82 -15.85 1.52
N THR A 491 12.93 -16.15 0.59
CA THR A 491 12.27 -17.46 0.47
C THR A 491 12.80 -18.20 -0.74
N LYS A 492 12.71 -19.54 -0.75
CA LYS A 492 13.00 -20.34 -1.94
C LYS A 492 11.68 -20.74 -2.57
N ASP A 493 11.50 -20.41 -3.85
CA ASP A 493 10.30 -20.81 -4.57
C ASP A 493 10.27 -22.34 -4.75
N PRO A 494 9.21 -23.06 -4.35
CA PRO A 494 9.11 -24.50 -4.61
C PRO A 494 9.03 -24.85 -6.11
N GLU A 495 8.55 -23.93 -6.97
CA GLU A 495 8.37 -24.19 -8.41
C GLU A 495 9.67 -23.95 -9.20
N THR A 496 10.31 -22.78 -9.04
CA THR A 496 11.56 -22.46 -9.75
C THR A 496 12.83 -22.88 -9.00
N ARG A 497 12.74 -23.15 -7.68
CA ARG A 497 13.87 -23.35 -6.75
C ARG A 497 14.81 -22.14 -6.63
N GLU A 498 14.43 -21.00 -7.16
CA GLU A 498 15.18 -19.76 -7.05
C GLU A 498 14.91 -19.09 -5.70
N THR A 499 15.91 -18.38 -5.18
CA THR A 499 15.75 -17.55 -3.99
C THR A 499 15.09 -16.23 -4.38
N VAL A 500 13.89 -15.99 -3.88
CA VAL A 500 13.11 -14.77 -4.13
C VAL A 500 13.14 -13.91 -2.86
N LEU A 501 13.20 -12.60 -3.05
CA LEU A 501 13.12 -11.63 -1.98
C LEU A 501 11.66 -11.22 -1.78
N GLU A 502 11.10 -11.53 -0.61
CA GLU A 502 9.77 -11.09 -0.21
C GLU A 502 9.87 -9.79 0.60
N SER A 503 9.03 -8.82 0.22
CA SER A 503 9.00 -7.51 0.86
C SER A 503 8.27 -7.60 2.20
N GLY A 504 8.89 -7.06 3.25
CA GLY A 504 8.28 -6.90 4.56
C GLY A 504 7.44 -5.62 4.66
N ALA A 505 6.85 -5.39 5.83
CA ALA A 505 5.88 -4.33 6.05
C ALA A 505 6.39 -2.93 5.66
N LEU A 506 7.63 -2.56 6.02
CA LEU A 506 8.15 -1.22 5.71
C LEU A 506 8.31 -0.99 4.22
N VAL A 507 8.81 -1.99 3.48
CA VAL A 507 9.03 -1.89 2.03
C VAL A 507 7.69 -1.81 1.28
N LEU A 508 6.70 -2.59 1.72
CA LEU A 508 5.35 -2.54 1.16
C LEU A 508 4.70 -1.15 1.37
N SER A 509 4.99 -0.49 2.49
CA SER A 509 4.49 0.86 2.80
C SER A 509 5.25 2.01 2.12
N ASP A 510 6.09 1.79 1.09
CA ASP A 510 6.78 2.87 0.36
C ASP A 510 5.81 3.99 -0.06
N GLN A 511 6.19 5.24 0.19
CA GLN A 511 5.39 6.48 0.04
C GLN A 511 4.09 6.52 0.86
N GLY A 512 3.90 5.60 1.80
CA GLY A 512 2.76 5.47 2.70
C GLY A 512 3.10 5.76 4.16
N ILE A 513 2.24 5.23 5.03
CA ILE A 513 2.38 5.33 6.49
C ILE A 513 2.48 3.92 7.06
N CYS A 514 3.54 3.65 7.82
CA CYS A 514 3.65 2.46 8.63
C CYS A 514 3.20 2.78 10.06
N CYS A 515 2.08 2.18 10.47
CA CYS A 515 1.54 2.30 11.82
C CYS A 515 2.11 1.16 12.67
N ILE A 516 2.82 1.52 13.75
CA ILE A 516 3.44 0.58 14.69
C ILE A 516 2.83 0.80 16.07
N ASP A 517 2.08 -0.18 16.57
CA ASP A 517 1.62 -0.18 17.96
C ASP A 517 2.62 -0.90 18.89
N GLU A 518 2.60 -0.61 20.19
CA GLU A 518 3.50 -1.20 21.19
C GLU A 518 4.99 -1.09 20.81
N PHE A 519 5.42 0.11 20.39
CA PHE A 519 6.79 0.37 19.96
C PHE A 519 7.84 0.08 21.06
N ASP A 520 7.45 0.20 22.34
CA ASP A 520 8.27 -0.11 23.52
C ASP A 520 8.55 -1.61 23.67
N LYS A 521 7.72 -2.50 23.09
CA LYS A 521 7.88 -3.96 23.16
C LYS A 521 8.68 -4.56 22.00
N MET A 522 9.10 -3.75 21.04
CA MET A 522 9.92 -4.22 19.93
C MET A 522 11.30 -4.73 20.37
N SER A 523 11.76 -5.78 19.70
CA SER A 523 13.13 -6.29 19.84
C SER A 523 14.18 -5.26 19.40
N GLU A 524 15.37 -5.32 19.99
CA GLU A 524 16.48 -4.40 19.68
C GLU A 524 16.94 -4.51 18.22
N ASN A 525 16.94 -5.72 17.64
CA ASN A 525 17.25 -5.94 16.22
C ASN A 525 16.25 -5.27 15.27
N ALA A 526 14.96 -5.17 15.66
CA ALA A 526 13.98 -4.45 14.86
C ALA A 526 14.22 -2.93 14.95
N ARG A 527 14.60 -2.43 16.13
CA ARG A 527 14.94 -1.02 16.36
C ARG A 527 16.19 -0.58 15.59
N SER A 528 17.19 -1.46 15.45
CA SER A 528 18.39 -1.16 14.65
C SER A 528 18.05 -0.94 13.17
N MET A 529 17.10 -1.70 12.61
CA MET A 529 16.66 -1.49 11.23
C MET A 529 15.89 -0.18 11.05
N LEU A 530 15.10 0.23 12.05
CA LEU A 530 14.42 1.54 12.03
C LEU A 530 15.41 2.71 12.04
N HIS A 531 16.61 2.54 12.62
CA HIS A 531 17.67 3.54 12.51
C HIS A 531 18.20 3.70 11.07
N GLU A 532 18.09 2.69 10.24
CA GLU A 532 18.46 2.82 8.82
C GLU A 532 17.32 3.52 8.06
N VAL A 533 16.11 2.96 8.19
CA VAL A 533 14.91 3.42 7.46
C VAL A 533 14.55 4.87 7.77
N MET A 534 14.55 5.30 9.03
CA MET A 534 14.15 6.65 9.39
C MET A 534 15.17 7.72 8.98
N GLU A 535 16.45 7.36 8.81
CA GLU A 535 17.50 8.31 8.39
C GLU A 535 17.64 8.35 6.87
N GLN A 536 17.83 7.19 6.26
CA GLN A 536 18.23 7.04 4.86
C GLN A 536 17.05 6.73 3.94
N GLN A 537 15.90 6.33 4.50
CA GLN A 537 14.73 5.87 3.75
C GLN A 537 15.03 4.66 2.83
N THR A 538 16.03 3.87 3.22
CA THR A 538 16.47 2.66 2.53
C THR A 538 16.69 1.53 3.52
N VAL A 539 16.61 0.30 3.04
CA VAL A 539 16.92 -0.92 3.77
C VAL A 539 17.96 -1.70 2.99
N SER A 540 19.16 -1.85 3.53
CA SER A 540 20.18 -2.73 2.96
C SER A 540 19.98 -4.17 3.43
N VAL A 541 19.89 -5.10 2.48
CA VAL A 541 19.78 -6.53 2.73
C VAL A 541 20.92 -7.24 2.01
N ALA A 542 21.78 -7.89 2.80
CA ALA A 542 22.83 -8.79 2.34
C ALA A 542 22.58 -10.19 2.88
N LYS A 543 21.73 -10.98 2.20
CA LYS A 543 21.35 -12.34 2.63
C LYS A 543 21.27 -13.29 1.43
N ALA A 544 21.67 -14.54 1.66
CA ALA A 544 21.58 -15.64 0.69
C ALA A 544 22.20 -15.32 -0.70
N GLY A 545 23.29 -14.54 -0.73
CA GLY A 545 23.97 -14.14 -1.97
C GLY A 545 23.34 -12.94 -2.69
N ILE A 546 22.23 -12.40 -2.18
CA ILE A 546 21.60 -11.18 -2.70
C ILE A 546 22.09 -10.01 -1.86
N ILE A 547 22.77 -9.06 -2.51
CA ILE A 547 23.14 -7.77 -1.94
C ILE A 547 22.26 -6.74 -2.65
N ALA A 548 21.23 -6.27 -1.96
CA ALA A 548 20.28 -5.31 -2.50
C ALA A 548 19.96 -4.23 -1.47
N THR A 549 19.81 -3.00 -1.95
CA THR A 549 19.27 -1.88 -1.18
C THR A 549 17.84 -1.65 -1.64
N LEU A 550 16.87 -1.91 -0.79
CA LEU A 550 15.46 -1.63 -1.05
C LEU A 550 15.11 -0.22 -0.59
N ASN A 551 14.26 0.47 -1.35
CA ASN A 551 13.76 1.78 -0.94
C ASN A 551 12.57 1.59 0.00
N ALA A 552 12.55 2.35 1.09
CA ALA A 552 11.50 2.34 2.10
C ALA A 552 11.21 3.79 2.56
N ARG A 553 10.73 4.62 1.63
CA ARG A 553 10.38 6.03 1.87
C ARG A 553 9.03 6.11 2.56
N THR A 554 9.04 5.78 3.84
CA THR A 554 7.81 5.60 4.63
C THR A 554 7.80 6.58 5.79
N SER A 555 6.60 7.10 6.07
CA SER A 555 6.37 7.85 7.31
C SER A 555 6.05 6.85 8.42
N VAL A 556 6.77 6.93 9.53
CA VAL A 556 6.52 6.07 10.69
C VAL A 556 5.57 6.80 11.64
N LEU A 557 4.45 6.15 11.95
CA LEU A 557 3.55 6.55 13.03
C LEU A 557 3.62 5.47 14.11
N ALA A 558 4.13 5.83 15.28
CA ALA A 558 4.37 4.89 16.37
C ALA A 558 3.55 5.25 17.62
N CYS A 559 3.02 4.24 18.30
CA CYS A 559 2.48 4.35 19.65
C CYS A 559 3.39 3.65 20.64
N ALA A 560 3.69 4.30 21.76
CA ALA A 560 4.47 3.74 22.84
C ALA A 560 3.78 3.97 24.19
N ASN A 561 3.86 2.96 25.05
CA ASN A 561 3.44 3.08 26.44
C ASN A 561 4.65 3.36 27.33
N PRO A 562 4.51 4.14 28.41
CA PRO A 562 5.58 4.30 29.38
C PRO A 562 5.89 2.96 30.07
N SER A 563 7.15 2.76 30.45
CA SER A 563 7.63 1.48 31.03
C SER A 563 6.82 1.00 32.24
N GLY A 564 6.35 1.93 33.08
CA GLY A 564 5.53 1.66 34.27
C GLY A 564 4.04 1.55 34.01
N SER A 565 3.58 1.50 32.75
CA SER A 565 2.17 1.65 32.31
C SER A 565 1.53 3.00 32.66
N ARG A 566 1.88 3.64 33.78
CA ARG A 566 1.53 5.03 34.09
C ARG A 566 2.74 5.93 34.01
N TYR A 567 2.51 7.14 33.53
CA TYR A 567 3.52 8.17 33.48
C TYR A 567 3.85 8.70 34.89
N ASN A 568 5.10 8.50 35.33
CA ASN A 568 5.58 9.02 36.60
C ASN A 568 6.16 10.43 36.42
N ALA A 569 5.45 11.47 36.88
CA ALA A 569 5.87 12.87 36.78
C ALA A 569 7.19 13.18 37.54
N ARG A 570 7.61 12.30 38.46
CA ARG A 570 8.86 12.43 39.23
C ARG A 570 10.11 12.02 38.45
N LEU A 571 9.94 11.23 37.39
CA LEU A 571 11.01 10.75 36.52
C LEU A 571 11.10 11.60 35.26
N SER A 572 12.26 11.62 34.62
CA SER A 572 12.44 12.34 33.37
C SER A 572 11.67 11.66 32.23
N VAL A 573 11.27 12.45 31.23
CA VAL A 573 10.58 11.95 30.02
C VAL A 573 11.38 10.84 29.33
N ILE A 574 12.71 11.02 29.27
CA ILE A 574 13.63 10.10 28.57
C ILE A 574 13.70 8.76 29.31
N ASP A 575 13.77 8.77 30.64
CA ASP A 575 13.83 7.56 31.45
C ASP A 575 12.47 6.83 31.47
N ASN A 576 11.35 7.56 31.43
CA ASN A 576 10.00 6.99 31.41
C ASN A 576 9.73 6.17 30.13
N ILE A 577 10.24 6.62 28.99
CA ILE A 577 9.97 6.04 27.66
C ILE A 577 10.94 4.89 27.31
N GLN A 578 12.09 4.80 27.98
CA GLN A 578 13.10 3.74 27.78
C GLN A 578 13.56 3.59 26.30
N LEU A 579 13.61 4.69 25.55
CA LEU A 579 14.14 4.72 24.19
C LEU A 579 15.49 5.46 24.14
N PRO A 580 16.45 4.98 23.33
CA PRO A 580 17.68 5.70 23.09
C PRO A 580 17.42 7.11 22.52
N PRO A 581 18.15 8.15 22.96
CA PRO A 581 17.96 9.51 22.48
C PRO A 581 18.24 9.66 20.96
N THR A 582 19.03 8.75 20.40
CA THR A 582 19.31 8.68 18.96
C THR A 582 18.07 8.34 18.12
N LEU A 583 17.11 7.57 18.66
CA LEU A 583 15.80 7.31 18.05
C LEU A 583 14.86 8.49 18.25
N LEU A 584 14.77 9.01 19.48
CA LEU A 584 13.85 10.11 19.81
C LEU A 584 14.10 11.34 18.94
N SER A 585 15.37 11.65 18.65
CA SER A 585 15.74 12.75 17.75
C SER A 585 15.28 12.59 16.29
N ARG A 586 14.81 11.41 15.87
CA ARG A 586 14.35 11.13 14.49
C ARG A 586 12.84 11.18 14.32
N PHE A 587 12.12 11.29 15.43
CA PHE A 587 10.71 11.66 15.44
C PHE A 587 10.64 13.18 15.40
N ASP A 588 9.85 13.69 14.48
CA ASP A 588 9.66 15.14 14.28
C ASP A 588 8.68 15.68 15.34
N LEU A 589 7.63 14.91 15.65
CA LEU A 589 6.62 15.25 16.66
C LEU A 589 6.50 14.12 17.69
N ILE A 590 6.58 14.47 18.97
CA ILE A 590 6.38 13.55 20.09
C ILE A 590 5.23 14.09 20.94
N TYR A 591 4.09 13.42 20.92
CA TYR A 591 2.93 13.81 21.72
C TYR A 591 2.87 13.00 23.01
N LEU A 592 2.72 13.69 24.14
CA LEU A 592 2.56 13.08 25.47
C LEU A 592 1.08 13.13 25.88
N VAL A 593 0.35 12.05 25.63
CA VAL A 593 -1.06 11.92 26.05
C VAL A 593 -1.09 11.39 27.48
N LEU A 594 -1.19 12.31 28.43
CA LEU A 594 -1.35 12.01 29.84
C LEU A 594 -2.85 11.94 30.16
N ASP A 595 -3.27 10.86 30.81
CA ASP A 595 -4.63 10.73 31.32
C ASP A 595 -4.74 11.53 32.63
N LYS A 596 -5.54 12.61 32.62
CA LYS A 596 -5.79 13.44 33.80
C LYS A 596 -7.25 13.25 34.21
N PRO A 597 -7.51 12.77 35.44
CA PRO A 597 -8.87 12.65 35.93
C PRO A 597 -9.43 14.05 36.19
N ASP A 598 -10.32 14.52 35.32
CA ASP A 598 -11.11 15.74 35.52
C ASP A 598 -12.60 15.44 35.32
N GLU A 599 -13.41 15.79 36.31
CA GLU A 599 -14.83 15.45 36.33
C GLU A 599 -15.60 16.14 35.19
N GLN A 600 -15.15 17.32 34.75
CA GLN A 600 -15.82 18.07 33.67
C GLN A 600 -15.54 17.45 32.30
N THR A 601 -14.27 17.16 31.99
CA THR A 601 -13.89 16.50 30.72
C THR A 601 -14.45 15.09 30.66
N ASP A 602 -14.38 14.32 31.74
CA ASP A 602 -14.88 12.95 31.80
C ASP A 602 -16.39 12.91 31.57
N ARG A 603 -17.14 13.86 32.14
CA ARG A 603 -18.59 13.98 31.91
C ARG A 603 -18.93 14.32 30.47
N ARG A 604 -18.11 15.13 29.78
CA ARG A 604 -18.30 15.45 28.36
C ARG A 604 -17.95 14.25 27.48
N LEU A 605 -16.83 13.58 27.75
CA LEU A 605 -16.43 12.36 27.08
C LEU A 605 -17.49 11.27 27.21
N ALA A 606 -18.00 11.05 28.42
CA ALA A 606 -19.06 10.07 28.67
C ALA A 606 -20.34 10.40 27.90
N ARG A 607 -20.76 11.68 27.85
CA ARG A 607 -21.90 12.10 27.03
C ARG A 607 -21.66 11.84 25.55
N HIS A 608 -20.49 12.14 25.04
CA HIS A 608 -20.12 11.91 23.64
C HIS A 608 -20.10 10.42 23.29
N LEU A 609 -19.51 9.57 24.13
CA LEU A 609 -19.50 8.12 23.93
C LEU A 609 -20.92 7.53 23.98
N VAL A 610 -21.75 7.97 24.92
CA VAL A 610 -23.15 7.53 24.99
C VAL A 610 -23.94 8.02 23.78
N ALA A 611 -23.72 9.26 23.33
CA ALA A 611 -24.37 9.80 22.13
C ALA A 611 -24.04 8.97 20.88
N LEU A 612 -22.77 8.61 20.67
CA LEU A 612 -22.34 7.73 19.57
C LEU A 612 -22.99 6.34 19.61
N HIS A 613 -23.42 5.86 20.77
CA HIS A 613 -24.09 4.57 20.93
C HIS A 613 -25.61 4.66 20.91
N TYR A 614 -26.20 5.84 21.13
CA TYR A 614 -27.64 6.04 21.32
C TYR A 614 -28.32 6.74 20.15
N GLU A 615 -27.61 7.65 19.46
CA GLU A 615 -28.06 8.26 18.21
C GLU A 615 -27.61 7.40 17.03
N ASP A 616 -28.50 7.17 16.06
CA ASP A 616 -28.08 6.64 14.76
C ASP A 616 -26.99 7.57 14.19
N PRO A 617 -25.89 7.04 13.63
CA PRO A 617 -24.68 7.79 13.30
C PRO A 617 -24.87 8.93 12.26
N GLU A 618 -26.09 9.14 11.76
CA GLU A 618 -26.40 10.04 10.65
C GLU A 618 -26.45 11.53 11.06
N VAL A 619 -26.63 11.89 12.33
CA VAL A 619 -26.96 13.27 12.74
C VAL A 619 -25.73 14.19 12.89
N GLU A 620 -24.57 13.67 13.33
CA GLU A 620 -23.31 14.46 13.37
C GLU A 620 -22.54 14.46 12.03
N LEU A 621 -23.01 13.68 11.05
CA LEU A 621 -22.39 13.50 9.74
C LEU A 621 -22.61 14.69 8.78
N LEU A 622 -23.50 15.63 9.12
CA LEU A 622 -23.82 16.79 8.27
C LEU A 622 -22.69 17.84 8.15
N GLU A 623 -21.76 17.90 9.11
CA GLU A 623 -20.60 18.81 9.04
C GLU A 623 -19.28 18.10 8.68
N ALA A 624 -19.21 16.78 8.81
CA ALA A 624 -18.02 15.99 8.53
C ALA A 624 -17.86 15.72 7.03
N LEU A 625 -16.63 15.81 6.52
CA LEU A 625 -16.34 15.41 5.14
C LEU A 625 -16.31 13.88 5.04
N ASP A 626 -16.87 13.34 3.97
CA ASP A 626 -16.77 11.92 3.65
C ASP A 626 -15.31 11.46 3.59
N LEU A 627 -14.99 10.33 4.24
CA LEU A 627 -13.68 9.67 4.17
C LEU A 627 -13.09 9.55 2.76
N PRO A 628 -13.84 9.11 1.71
CA PRO A 628 -13.30 9.04 0.35
C PRO A 628 -12.93 10.43 -0.21
N THR A 629 -13.66 11.48 0.17
CA THR A 629 -13.37 12.86 -0.25
C THR A 629 -12.08 13.36 0.41
N ILE A 630 -11.86 13.04 1.70
CA ILE A 630 -10.60 13.36 2.40
C ILE A 630 -9.42 12.64 1.76
N ALA A 631 -9.55 11.34 1.49
CA ALA A 631 -8.49 10.57 0.85
C ALA A 631 -8.14 11.10 -0.55
N ALA A 632 -9.15 11.50 -1.33
CA ALA A 632 -8.97 12.13 -2.63
C ALA A 632 -8.28 13.51 -2.50
N TYR A 633 -8.67 14.32 -1.51
CA TYR A 633 -8.06 15.61 -1.22
C TYR A 633 -6.57 15.47 -0.88
N ILE A 634 -6.21 14.55 0.01
CA ILE A 634 -4.82 14.26 0.39
C ILE A 634 -4.01 13.78 -0.83
N THR A 635 -4.58 12.88 -1.63
CA THR A 635 -3.91 12.32 -2.81
C THR A 635 -3.61 13.42 -3.84
N TYR A 636 -4.59 14.27 -4.11
CA TYR A 636 -4.43 15.41 -5.00
C TYR A 636 -3.36 16.39 -4.49
N ALA A 637 -3.39 16.72 -3.20
CA ALA A 637 -2.44 17.64 -2.55
C ALA A 637 -0.99 17.17 -2.71
N ARG A 638 -0.73 15.89 -2.43
CA ARG A 638 0.62 15.31 -2.46
C ARG A 638 1.23 15.26 -3.86
N GLN A 639 0.40 15.09 -4.90
CA GLN A 639 0.87 14.95 -6.29
C GLN A 639 1.11 16.29 -6.99
N ARG A 640 0.26 17.29 -6.74
CA ARG A 640 0.26 18.54 -7.51
C ARG A 640 0.96 19.70 -6.81
N ILE A 641 1.05 19.70 -5.48
CA ILE A 641 1.49 20.86 -4.71
C ILE A 641 2.82 20.58 -4.00
N HIS A 642 3.86 21.30 -4.44
CA HIS A 642 5.18 21.28 -3.84
C HIS A 642 5.54 22.69 -3.37
N PRO A 643 5.25 23.02 -2.10
CA PRO A 643 5.41 24.38 -1.61
C PRO A 643 6.89 24.75 -1.48
N LYS A 644 7.21 26.00 -1.82
CA LYS A 644 8.54 26.60 -1.65
C LYS A 644 8.54 27.56 -0.47
N LEU A 645 9.65 27.60 0.26
CA LEU A 645 9.83 28.52 1.38
C LEU A 645 9.92 29.97 0.87
N SER A 646 9.16 30.87 1.48
CA SER A 646 9.33 32.32 1.32
C SER A 646 10.47 32.84 2.21
N ASN A 647 10.98 34.04 1.90
CA ASN A 647 12.05 34.66 2.69
C ASN A 647 11.57 35.03 4.10
N GLU A 648 10.34 35.54 4.22
CA GLU A 648 9.72 35.90 5.51
C GLU A 648 9.57 34.67 6.41
N ALA A 649 9.06 33.57 5.86
CA ALA A 649 8.96 32.29 6.57
C ALA A 649 10.35 31.78 7.01
N ALA A 650 11.38 31.92 6.18
CA ALA A 650 12.73 31.47 6.51
C ALA A 650 13.32 32.23 7.70
N GLU A 651 13.18 33.55 7.75
CA GLU A 651 13.63 34.37 8.88
C GLU A 651 12.91 33.98 10.18
N ARG A 652 11.59 33.79 10.10
CA ARG A 652 10.76 33.38 11.24
C ARG A 652 11.17 32.01 11.79
N LEU A 653 11.47 31.06 10.93
CA LEU A 653 11.96 29.72 11.31
C LEU A 653 13.34 29.78 11.99
N ILE A 654 14.25 30.62 11.51
CA ILE A 654 15.57 30.83 12.11
C ILE A 654 15.40 31.42 13.51
N GLU A 655 14.58 32.46 13.65
CA GLU A 655 14.30 33.10 14.93
C GLU A 655 13.68 32.11 15.93
N GLY A 656 12.66 31.36 15.49
CA GLY A 656 12.01 30.31 16.29
C GLY A 656 12.98 29.23 16.77
N TYR A 657 13.85 28.75 15.89
CA TYR A 657 14.88 27.76 16.22
C TYR A 657 15.92 28.29 17.22
N VAL A 658 16.40 29.52 17.03
CA VAL A 658 17.36 30.15 17.97
C VAL A 658 16.73 30.34 19.35
N ASN A 659 15.47 30.78 19.40
CA ASN A 659 14.74 30.94 20.65
C ASN A 659 14.55 29.60 21.38
N MET A 660 14.18 28.54 20.67
CA MET A 660 14.09 27.18 21.22
C MET A 660 15.45 26.70 21.77
N ARG A 661 16.54 26.97 21.05
CA ARG A 661 17.90 26.60 21.50
C ARG A 661 18.37 27.39 22.73
N ARG A 662 18.01 28.67 22.83
CA ARG A 662 18.29 29.49 24.03
C ARG A 662 17.56 28.95 25.25
N ARG A 663 16.27 28.60 25.11
CA ARG A 663 15.48 27.99 26.19
C ARG A 663 16.10 26.68 26.69
N GLY A 664 16.68 25.88 25.79
CA GLY A 664 17.30 24.60 26.13
C GLY A 664 18.72 24.69 26.74
N ASN A 665 19.40 25.83 26.68
CA ASN A 665 20.82 25.96 27.07
C ASN A 665 21.03 26.84 28.32
N PHE A 666 20.38 26.48 29.43
CA PHE A 666 20.56 27.19 30.70
C PHE A 666 21.76 26.63 31.50
N PRO A 667 22.78 27.44 31.83
CA PRO A 667 23.96 27.01 32.56
C PRO A 667 23.61 26.71 34.04
N GLY A 668 23.21 25.46 34.32
CA GLY A 668 22.86 25.01 35.66
C GLY A 668 22.02 23.72 35.71
N SER A 669 21.37 23.35 34.60
CA SER A 669 20.56 22.11 34.54
C SER A 669 21.45 20.88 34.40
N ARG A 670 21.70 20.17 35.51
CA ARG A 670 22.45 18.90 35.54
C ARG A 670 21.64 17.71 34.99
N LYS A 671 20.32 17.88 34.77
CA LYS A 671 19.44 16.87 34.15
C LYS A 671 19.26 17.15 32.66
N LYS A 672 19.29 16.07 31.87
CA LYS A 672 19.20 16.04 30.41
C LYS A 672 17.81 16.50 29.92
N VAL A 673 17.60 17.80 29.77
CA VAL A 673 16.50 18.32 28.95
C VAL A 673 16.83 18.02 27.48
N ILE A 674 15.81 17.73 26.66
CA ILE A 674 15.99 17.46 25.23
C ILE A 674 16.61 18.72 24.59
N THR A 675 17.89 18.66 24.28
CA THR A 675 18.61 19.78 23.66
C THR A 675 18.13 19.92 22.21
N ALA A 676 17.73 21.13 21.82
CA ALA A 676 17.33 21.45 20.45
C ALA A 676 18.45 21.09 19.46
N THR A 677 18.19 20.08 18.62
CA THR A 677 19.12 19.62 17.58
C THR A 677 18.80 20.30 16.24
N PRO A 678 19.75 20.39 15.30
CA PRO A 678 19.48 20.92 13.96
C PRO A 678 18.39 20.13 13.21
N ARG A 679 18.14 18.86 13.59
CA ARG A 679 17.03 18.06 13.05
C ARG A 679 15.67 18.68 13.34
N GLN A 680 15.51 19.38 14.46
CA GLN A 680 14.26 20.08 14.78
C GLN A 680 13.96 21.21 13.79
N LEU A 681 15.00 21.87 13.25
CA LEU A 681 14.81 22.85 12.19
C LEU A 681 14.32 22.19 10.90
N GLU A 682 14.85 21.02 10.54
CA GLU A 682 14.34 20.23 9.41
C GLU A 682 12.88 19.81 9.64
N SER A 683 12.54 19.38 10.86
CA SER A 683 11.17 19.05 11.25
C SER A 683 10.23 20.23 11.09
N LEU A 684 10.62 21.43 11.56
CA LEU A 684 9.83 22.66 11.39
C LEU A 684 9.59 23.00 9.92
N ILE A 685 10.62 22.84 9.07
CA ILE A 685 10.48 23.06 7.62
C ILE A 685 9.46 22.07 7.03
N ARG A 686 9.55 20.78 7.37
CA ARG A 686 8.62 19.75 6.88
C ARG A 686 7.18 20.03 7.31
N ILE A 687 6.96 20.41 8.57
CA ILE A 687 5.63 20.72 9.10
C ILE A 687 5.07 21.97 8.41
N SER A 688 5.88 23.01 8.23
CA SER A 688 5.46 24.24 7.55
C SER A 688 5.09 23.98 6.08
N GLU A 689 5.86 23.15 5.39
CA GLU A 689 5.54 22.69 4.04
C GLU A 689 4.25 21.85 3.99
N ALA A 690 4.02 20.99 4.98
CA ALA A 690 2.80 20.19 5.05
C ALA A 690 1.55 21.06 5.28
N LEU A 691 1.64 22.09 6.12
CA LEU A 691 0.57 23.06 6.36
C LEU A 691 0.24 23.88 5.12
N ALA A 692 1.25 24.39 4.41
CA ALA A 692 1.07 25.09 3.15
C ALA A 692 0.41 24.19 2.08
N ARG A 693 0.86 22.92 2.00
CA ARG A 693 0.28 21.92 1.09
C ARG A 693 -1.18 21.63 1.40
N MET A 694 -1.59 21.62 2.67
CA MET A 694 -2.98 21.40 3.07
C MET A 694 -3.93 22.49 2.54
N ARG A 695 -3.46 23.75 2.48
CA ARG A 695 -4.21 24.90 1.94
C ARG A 695 -4.14 25.02 0.40
N PHE A 696 -3.45 24.08 -0.25
CA PHE A 696 -3.08 24.15 -1.68
C PHE A 696 -2.27 25.40 -2.05
N SER A 697 -1.46 25.92 -1.11
CA SER A 697 -0.53 27.01 -1.38
C SER A 697 0.77 26.50 -2.01
N GLU A 698 1.28 27.19 -3.02
CA GLU A 698 2.59 26.92 -3.64
C GLU A 698 3.76 27.56 -2.86
N THR A 699 3.46 28.46 -1.93
CA THR A 699 4.44 29.14 -1.08
C THR A 699 4.12 28.94 0.39
N VAL A 700 5.15 28.78 1.21
CA VAL A 700 5.02 28.73 2.68
C VAL A 700 4.97 30.17 3.21
N ASP A 701 3.89 30.50 3.92
CA ASP A 701 3.70 31.83 4.51
C ASP A 701 4.21 31.88 5.95
N GLU A 702 4.38 33.08 6.52
CA GLU A 702 4.75 33.24 7.94
C GLU A 702 3.71 32.58 8.86
N CYS A 703 2.41 32.67 8.53
CA CYS A 703 1.33 32.07 9.32
C CYS A 703 1.49 30.55 9.50
N ASP A 704 1.97 29.84 8.47
CA ASP A 704 2.23 28.40 8.55
C ASP A 704 3.39 28.10 9.51
N THR A 705 4.43 28.94 9.52
CA THR A 705 5.59 28.76 10.40
C THR A 705 5.24 29.00 11.87
N VAL A 706 4.35 29.96 12.15
CA VAL A 706 3.85 30.24 13.50
C VAL A 706 3.04 29.06 14.02
N GLU A 707 2.15 28.49 13.20
CA GLU A 707 1.38 27.30 13.57
C GLU A 707 2.28 26.06 13.71
N ALA A 708 3.29 25.90 12.84
CA ALA A 708 4.27 24.81 12.97
C ALA A 708 5.07 24.90 14.28
N LEU A 709 5.49 26.11 14.66
CA LEU A 709 6.13 26.37 15.95
C LEU A 709 5.16 26.09 17.10
N ARG A 710 3.89 26.47 16.99
CA ARG A 710 2.86 26.14 17.99
C ARG A 710 2.70 24.63 18.16
N LEU A 711 2.61 23.87 17.08
CA LEU A 711 2.47 22.40 17.13
C LEU A 711 3.70 21.73 17.76
N LEU A 712 4.90 22.20 17.40
CA LEU A 712 6.14 21.70 18.00
C LEU A 712 6.24 22.08 19.48
N ASP A 713 5.91 23.33 19.83
CA ASP A 713 5.89 23.79 21.20
C ASP A 713 4.84 23.02 22.00
N VAL A 714 3.64 22.73 21.50
CA VAL A 714 2.65 21.90 22.24
C VAL A 714 3.17 20.49 22.47
N ALA A 715 3.79 19.88 21.45
CA ALA A 715 4.42 18.56 21.56
C ALA A 715 5.54 18.55 22.62
N LEU A 716 6.34 19.62 22.70
CA LEU A 716 7.42 19.77 23.68
C LEU A 716 6.92 20.27 25.05
N GLN A 717 5.92 21.15 25.13
CA GLN A 717 5.46 21.85 26.34
C GLN A 717 4.51 21.01 27.19
N GLN A 718 3.87 19.97 26.64
CA GLN A 718 3.24 18.94 27.49
C GLN A 718 4.25 18.26 28.42
N SER A 719 5.56 18.40 28.14
CA SER A 719 6.62 18.00 29.06
C SER A 719 6.92 19.01 30.17
N ALA A 720 6.19 20.14 30.24
CA ALA A 720 6.19 21.22 31.24
C ALA A 720 7.22 21.05 32.37
N THR A 721 8.50 21.04 32.02
CA THR A 721 9.59 20.98 32.99
C THR A 721 9.78 22.39 33.52
N ASP A 722 9.73 22.57 34.83
CA ASP A 722 10.18 23.83 35.41
C ASP A 722 11.65 24.06 35.03
N HIS A 723 11.97 25.27 34.55
CA HIS A 723 13.24 25.64 33.89
C HIS A 723 14.47 25.45 34.80
N SER A 724 14.25 25.32 36.10
CA SER A 724 15.28 25.10 37.11
C SER A 724 15.42 23.64 37.57
N THR A 725 14.33 22.85 37.60
CA THR A 725 14.33 21.51 38.24
C THR A 725 14.26 20.35 37.25
N GLY A 726 13.77 20.59 36.01
CA GLY A 726 13.56 19.52 35.04
C GLY A 726 12.48 18.52 35.46
N ILE A 727 11.62 18.90 36.41
CA ILE A 727 10.49 18.11 36.93
C ILE A 727 9.21 18.78 36.45
N ILE A 728 8.19 17.97 36.16
CA ILE A 728 6.87 18.48 35.80
C ILE A 728 6.17 18.94 37.08
N ASP A 729 5.91 20.23 37.19
CA ASP A 729 5.17 20.81 38.31
C ASP A 729 3.66 20.61 38.07
N MET A 730 3.06 19.62 38.75
CA MET A 730 1.62 19.33 38.64
C MET A 730 0.75 20.50 39.12
N ASP A 731 1.29 21.37 39.97
CA ASP A 731 0.61 22.56 40.48
C ASP A 731 0.42 23.64 39.40
N LEU A 732 1.36 23.80 38.46
CA LEU A 732 1.23 24.71 37.33
C LEU A 732 0.02 24.35 36.44
N ILE A 733 -0.26 23.05 36.30
CA ILE A 733 -1.33 22.56 35.42
C ILE A 733 -2.68 22.55 36.14
N THR A 734 -2.72 22.21 37.43
CA THR A 734 -3.98 22.14 38.21
C THR A 734 -4.45 23.49 38.73
N THR A 735 -3.52 24.37 39.10
CA THR A 735 -3.86 25.68 39.67
C THR A 735 -3.59 26.85 38.74
N GLY A 736 -2.97 26.60 37.57
CA GLY A 736 -2.58 27.64 36.62
C GLY A 736 -1.47 28.57 37.12
N VAL A 737 -0.86 28.25 38.26
CA VAL A 737 0.19 29.05 38.91
C VAL A 737 1.29 28.10 39.35
N SER A 738 2.51 28.29 38.82
CA SER A 738 3.66 27.45 39.24
C SER A 738 4.04 27.72 40.70
N ALA A 739 4.70 26.76 41.36
CA ALA A 739 5.32 27.01 42.66
C ALA A 739 6.30 28.20 42.61
N SER A 740 7.01 28.33 41.50
CA SER A 740 7.92 29.45 41.16
C SER A 740 7.18 30.79 40.98
N GLU A 741 5.99 30.81 40.36
CA GLU A 741 5.14 32.00 40.28
C GLU A 741 4.44 32.33 41.59
N ARG A 742 4.09 31.34 42.42
CA ARG A 742 3.58 31.58 43.78
C ARG A 742 4.65 32.27 44.61
N THR A 743 5.89 31.75 44.61
CA THR A 743 7.01 32.43 45.29
C THR A 743 7.33 33.78 44.66
N ARG A 744 7.26 33.93 43.32
CA ARG A 744 7.43 35.23 42.66
C ARG A 744 6.35 36.22 43.08
N ARG A 745 5.08 35.81 43.14
CA ARG A 745 3.97 36.66 43.63
C ARG A 745 4.14 37.00 45.09
N GLU A 746 4.52 36.05 45.94
CA GLU A 746 4.81 36.30 47.35
C GLU A 746 5.97 37.28 47.52
N ASN A 747 7.03 37.16 46.71
CA ASN A 747 8.15 38.08 46.69
C ASN A 747 7.74 39.48 46.21
N VAL A 748 6.87 39.56 45.19
CA VAL A 748 6.33 40.82 44.67
C VAL A 748 5.43 41.48 45.73
N VAL A 749 4.53 40.73 46.34
CA VAL A 749 3.65 41.20 47.43
C VAL A 749 4.49 41.70 48.60
N SER A 750 5.52 40.95 49.00
CA SER A 750 6.44 41.34 50.08
C SER A 750 7.23 42.60 49.74
N SER A 751 7.73 42.73 48.51
CA SER A 751 8.48 43.90 48.05
C SER A 751 7.59 45.15 47.98
N VAL A 752 6.38 45.02 47.44
CA VAL A 752 5.39 46.11 47.40
C VAL A 752 4.98 46.51 48.82
N LYS A 753 4.83 45.55 49.75
CA LYS A 753 4.52 45.80 51.16
C LYS A 753 5.61 46.59 51.86
N VAL A 754 6.88 46.23 51.68
CA VAL A 754 8.03 46.97 52.23
C VAL A 754 8.09 48.38 51.65
N PHE A 755 7.87 48.52 50.33
CA PHE A 755 7.90 49.82 49.67
C PHE A 755 6.78 50.76 50.16
N ILE A 756 5.56 50.23 50.30
CA ILE A 756 4.42 50.98 50.87
C ILE A 756 4.68 51.37 52.32
N MET A 757 5.34 50.53 53.11
CA MET A 757 5.69 50.85 54.51
C MET A 757 6.68 52.00 54.65
N ASP A 758 7.66 52.10 53.75
CA ASP A 758 8.73 53.09 53.83
C ASP A 758 8.30 54.50 53.34
N ARG A 759 7.43 54.55 52.33
CA ARG A 759 7.02 55.82 51.67
C ARG A 759 5.66 56.36 52.11
N ILE A 760 4.70 55.51 52.53
CA ILE A 760 3.34 55.96 52.88
C ILE A 760 3.20 56.13 54.39
N GLN A 761 3.30 57.38 54.86
CA GLN A 761 2.86 57.77 56.20
C GLN A 761 1.33 57.65 56.32
N ALA A 762 0.84 57.29 57.52
CA ALA A 762 -0.58 57.07 57.76
C ALA A 762 -1.43 58.29 57.33
N GLY A 763 -2.25 58.11 56.30
CA GLY A 763 -3.15 59.15 55.75
C GLY A 763 -2.78 59.74 54.39
N ALA A 764 -1.62 59.41 53.80
CA ALA A 764 -1.26 59.85 52.44
C ALA A 764 -1.76 58.85 51.37
N SER A 765 -2.33 59.37 50.27
CA SER A 765 -2.77 58.58 49.11
C SER A 765 -1.88 58.84 47.89
N LEU A 766 -1.45 57.78 47.20
CA LEU A 766 -0.64 57.86 45.97
C LEU A 766 -1.41 57.25 44.79
N ARG A 767 -1.17 57.76 43.57
CA ARG A 767 -1.75 57.18 42.35
C ARG A 767 -1.04 55.89 41.98
N ILE A 768 -1.79 54.90 41.49
CA ILE A 768 -1.25 53.59 41.06
C ILE A 768 -0.17 53.74 39.97
N THR A 769 -0.30 54.72 39.07
CA THR A 769 0.68 54.96 38.00
C THR A 769 2.01 55.50 38.52
N GLU A 770 1.96 56.42 39.49
CA GLU A 770 3.15 56.99 40.14
C GLU A 770 3.83 55.92 41.01
N LEU A 771 3.04 55.13 41.76
CA LEU A 771 3.53 53.98 42.52
C LEU A 771 4.24 52.96 41.61
N PHE A 772 3.72 52.72 40.42
CA PHE A 772 4.32 51.79 39.46
C PHE A 772 5.65 52.28 38.91
N GLU A 773 5.77 53.56 38.55
CA GLU A 773 7.03 54.15 38.09
C GLU A 773 8.08 54.17 39.19
N ASP A 774 7.69 54.50 40.43
CA ASP A 774 8.58 54.53 41.59
C ASP A 774 9.11 53.14 41.98
N ILE A 775 8.25 52.11 41.91
CA ILE A 775 8.65 50.72 42.16
C ILE A 775 9.58 50.24 41.05
N ARG A 776 9.29 50.58 39.78
CA ARG A 776 10.12 50.21 38.64
C ARG A 776 11.51 50.87 38.68
N ALA A 777 11.62 52.08 39.23
CA ALA A 777 12.89 52.78 39.37
C ALA A 777 13.80 52.18 40.46
N ASN A 778 13.21 51.62 41.53
CA ASN A 778 13.96 51.13 42.69
C ASN A 778 14.15 49.60 42.71
N VAL A 779 13.27 48.84 42.05
CA VAL A 779 13.31 47.38 42.02
C VAL A 779 13.89 46.93 40.69
N ASN A 780 15.03 46.24 40.70
CA ASN A 780 15.69 45.64 39.52
C ASN A 780 14.89 44.49 38.86
N GLN A 781 13.60 44.36 39.15
CA GLN A 781 12.75 43.27 38.68
C GLN A 781 11.69 43.84 37.75
N GLU A 782 11.58 43.28 36.55
CA GLU A 782 10.51 43.65 35.61
C GLU A 782 9.16 43.25 36.22
N MET A 783 8.40 44.26 36.65
CA MET A 783 7.04 44.12 37.17
C MET A 783 6.03 44.58 36.11
N SER A 784 5.01 43.76 35.86
CA SER A 784 3.88 44.18 35.02
C SER A 784 2.84 44.96 35.84
N LEU A 785 2.06 45.80 35.17
CA LEU A 785 0.96 46.54 35.78
C LEU A 785 -0.14 45.60 36.34
N GLN A 786 -0.28 44.39 35.77
CA GLN A 786 -1.22 43.37 36.24
C GLN A 786 -0.73 42.69 37.52
N ASP A 787 0.58 42.44 37.64
CA ASP A 787 1.19 41.88 38.86
C ASP A 787 1.08 42.85 40.05
N LEU A 788 1.24 44.15 39.79
CA LEU A 788 1.07 45.18 40.82
C LEU A 788 -0.39 45.25 41.30
N LYS A 789 -1.36 45.24 40.38
CA LYS A 789 -2.79 45.26 40.74
C LYS A 789 -3.21 44.02 41.51
N THR A 790 -2.73 42.83 41.10
CA THR A 790 -3.00 41.59 41.84
C THR A 790 -2.35 41.61 43.21
N ALA A 791 -1.11 42.09 43.34
CA ALA A 791 -0.45 42.25 44.64
C ALA A 791 -1.17 43.24 45.57
N LEU A 792 -1.65 44.38 45.04
CA LEU A 792 -2.46 45.34 45.79
C LEU A 792 -3.80 44.75 46.24
N ASN A 793 -4.46 43.95 45.39
CA ASN A 793 -5.68 43.25 45.77
C ASN A 793 -5.43 42.23 46.90
N THR A 794 -4.31 41.51 46.87
CA THR A 794 -3.93 40.61 47.97
C THR A 794 -3.67 41.39 49.27
N LEU A 795 -2.96 42.51 49.19
CA LEU A 795 -2.70 43.39 50.35
C LEU A 795 -3.98 44.06 50.87
N MET A 796 -4.97 44.29 50.01
CA MET A 796 -6.30 44.77 50.37
C MET A 796 -7.08 43.69 51.11
N THR A 797 -7.04 42.43 50.66
CA THR A 797 -7.66 41.31 51.40
C THR A 797 -6.98 41.04 52.75
N GLU A 798 -5.68 41.29 52.87
CA GLU A 798 -4.96 41.25 54.16
C GLU A 798 -5.27 42.46 55.06
N GLY A 799 -5.98 43.48 54.54
CA GLY A 799 -6.36 44.68 55.30
C GLY A 799 -5.22 45.67 55.56
N PHE A 800 -4.15 45.65 54.75
CA PHE A 800 -3.01 46.59 54.89
C PHE A 800 -3.15 47.85 54.02
N VAL A 801 -3.95 47.77 52.96
CA VAL A 801 -4.08 48.81 51.95
C VAL A 801 -5.54 48.99 51.57
N SER A 802 -5.99 50.23 51.49
CA SER A 802 -7.28 50.60 50.93
C SER A 802 -7.08 51.22 49.54
N VAL A 803 -7.75 50.67 48.53
CA VAL A 803 -7.72 51.19 47.16
C VAL A 803 -9.05 51.89 46.90
N LEU A 804 -9.01 53.20 46.67
CA LEU A 804 -10.17 54.04 46.34
C LEU A 804 -9.97 54.57 44.91
N GLY A 805 -10.55 53.87 43.93
CA GLY A 805 -10.36 54.18 42.51
C GLY A 805 -8.89 53.94 42.10
N ASP A 806 -8.26 54.96 41.52
CA ASP A 806 -6.83 54.92 41.13
C ASP A 806 -5.88 55.34 42.26
N ASN A 807 -6.40 55.63 43.45
CA ASN A 807 -5.60 56.03 44.60
C ASN A 807 -5.42 54.87 45.59
N VAL A 808 -4.18 54.68 46.03
CA VAL A 808 -3.78 53.70 47.03
C VAL A 808 -3.45 54.43 48.33
N ALA A 809 -4.14 54.09 49.40
CA ALA A 809 -3.92 54.64 50.73
C ALA A 809 -3.66 53.50 51.73
N ARG A 810 -2.69 53.71 52.63
CA ARG A 810 -2.44 52.78 53.74
C ARG A 810 -3.62 52.87 54.72
N SER A 811 -4.25 51.73 55.01
CA SER A 811 -5.38 51.60 55.94
C SER A 811 -4.98 51.77 57.39
#